data_AF-L1J1G8-F1
#
_entry.id   AF-L1J1G8-F1
#
_cell.length_a   1.000
_cell.length_b   1.000
_cell.length_c   1.000
_cell.angle_alpha   90.00
_cell.angle_beta   90.00
_cell.angle_gamma   90.00
#
_symmetry.space_group_name_H-M   'P 1'
#
loop_
_entity.id
_entity.type
_entity.pdbx_description
1 polymer ?
#
loop_
_entity_poly.entity_id
_entity_poly.type
_entity_poly.pdbx_seq_one_letter_code
_entity_poly.pdbx_strand_id
1 'polypeptide(L)'
;MFSIGKMHIFVTRLHPSQQNEVSGDVVQEADPFPELLHHSIHQIQSSESKSVFKIYPEATYLDMDCVPGSFAGESRVSKAKYLRNSSIFVPIITWGRDHSVLNELARINEESDVESDFVVYALVAIYLLHNSVGRLKTVFSILQDESGGQCSMMDACRQLSKKPSLLSCERACSLLQQGGVRKERERILEFLLKISVQDAVLLLLPAGWCEEAPMVGGNKGTCAMYVMPDGEVEKGAVEAAELITDCLVSIVNKHIERKLWEFSNHNPRGIEVLQVLRELGVHEQFNEYFALRGIESFERLSSLGHNVSLKKECNVVFRSCDEVVTVMSRHDEDSIKTLQMLASEHKRDKRFRPLNERLRQYRDTDVNGVLALRTSNSLETALVKLPARVCITFLSTVYLVFGIKQLMSVWTESIWLPEANSTTPVEPRTVKISVIADPIISFYWSFLFLSGIVIGIVNTPLRAKWLLLFTGHLVIVGNLFCALSDFVQCSTQGTGIGSYCSGTSHIVTVIFVAFAMYLAHFVQHYFWIAAFFLQGAFCLFSFVDIEGWFRMLFLALGLGCFVVAFIIVLQFRKQYRKTFMELTAAMKSFDESWETVREQNTQAIEEINQRVRSISQELNEVIKGGTKTWTLYLSVMLGMRRSRYSSRNDKIRQESSDFERLFLQAQEISAQFQLWVSSWNQVGRVEHGNVKSCSRAMQKTVRSYQRDPSCLTDLVRCTVVVQSIDEVLAWVTFLREQSVVGFEVNGRDKPGSSRVTSEDIEAGRDAMRGDIFMSITSIKNRYDPSYKASISGGYRDLCVCVEVGWTRDEMNQTCSLVPVREWGQTAGLRKHICEIQVGEELGTVLLEEMHAIKKLLHKEYVNFRNTLCQ
;
A
#
# COMPACT_ATOMS: atom_id res chain seq x y z
N MET A 1 -15.41 0.17 -28.63
CA MET A 1 -15.83 -0.54 -27.40
C MET A 1 -14.81 -1.68 -27.22
N PHE A 2 -14.44 -1.99 -25.99
CA PHE A 2 -13.03 -2.28 -25.69
C PHE A 2 -12.77 -3.77 -25.47
N SER A 3 -11.70 -4.31 -26.08
CA SER A 3 -11.21 -5.66 -25.77
C SER A 3 -10.63 -5.68 -24.34
N ILE A 4 -11.51 -6.06 -23.41
CA ILE A 4 -11.22 -6.59 -22.09
C ILE A 4 -10.34 -7.83 -22.30
N GLY A 5 -9.37 -8.08 -21.42
CA GLY A 5 -8.53 -9.28 -21.50
C GLY A 5 -9.39 -10.51 -21.77
N LYS A 6 -9.06 -11.27 -22.83
CA LYS A 6 -9.86 -12.37 -23.41
C LYS A 6 -10.66 -13.09 -22.31
N MET A 7 -11.99 -12.90 -22.29
CA MET A 7 -12.89 -13.75 -21.54
C MET A 7 -13.20 -14.95 -22.43
N HIS A 8 -12.98 -16.14 -21.90
CA HIS A 8 -13.23 -17.39 -22.60
C HIS A 8 -14.49 -18.03 -22.00
N ILE A 9 -15.44 -18.48 -22.82
CA ILE A 9 -16.61 -19.25 -22.39
C ILE A 9 -16.28 -20.71 -22.67
N PHE A 10 -16.36 -21.58 -21.68
CA PHE A 10 -16.14 -23.00 -21.92
C PHE A 10 -17.51 -23.69 -21.93
N VAL A 11 -18.08 -23.79 -23.14
CA VAL A 11 -19.24 -24.63 -23.40
C VAL A 11 -18.74 -26.03 -23.62
N THR A 12 -19.25 -26.98 -22.85
CA THR A 12 -18.76 -28.35 -22.91
C THR A 12 -19.95 -29.28 -22.89
N ARG A 13 -20.29 -29.76 -24.08
CA ARG A 13 -21.01 -31.03 -24.20
C ARG A 13 -19.97 -32.13 -24.11
N LEU A 14 -19.95 -32.84 -22.99
CA LEU A 14 -19.21 -34.09 -22.93
C LEU A 14 -20.09 -35.14 -23.57
N HIS A 15 -20.07 -35.20 -24.89
CA HIS A 15 -20.48 -36.42 -25.54
C HIS A 15 -19.38 -37.45 -25.26
N PRO A 16 -19.72 -38.65 -24.79
CA PRO A 16 -18.78 -39.75 -24.73
C PRO A 16 -18.18 -39.95 -26.12
N SER A 17 -16.85 -40.01 -26.20
CA SER A 17 -16.17 -40.42 -27.42
C SER A 17 -16.56 -41.87 -27.72
N GLN A 18 -17.57 -42.07 -28.56
CA GLN A 18 -17.78 -43.36 -29.21
C GLN A 18 -16.69 -43.54 -30.28
N GLN A 19 -15.49 -43.91 -29.82
CA GLN A 19 -14.56 -44.69 -30.63
C GLN A 19 -14.79 -46.16 -30.25
N ASN A 20 -15.85 -46.76 -30.74
CA ASN A 20 -15.91 -48.20 -30.90
C ASN A 20 -16.57 -48.49 -32.25
N GLU A 21 -15.71 -48.65 -33.26
CA GLU A 21 -16.04 -49.32 -34.51
C GLU A 21 -16.45 -50.76 -34.19
N VAL A 22 -17.74 -51.01 -33.93
CA VAL A 22 -18.29 -52.37 -33.94
C VAL A 22 -19.64 -52.35 -34.65
N SER A 23 -19.56 -52.54 -35.97
CA SER A 23 -20.51 -53.23 -36.86
C SER A 23 -22.01 -53.23 -36.50
N GLY A 24 -22.80 -52.44 -37.23
CA GLY A 24 -24.24 -52.68 -37.45
C GLY A 24 -25.15 -51.44 -37.54
N ASP A 25 -25.22 -50.81 -38.72
CA ASP A 25 -26.35 -50.07 -39.36
C ASP A 25 -27.34 -49.20 -38.56
N VAL A 26 -27.03 -48.69 -37.37
CA VAL A 26 -27.79 -47.58 -36.77
C VAL A 26 -26.90 -46.35 -36.70
N VAL A 27 -26.97 -45.50 -37.74
CA VAL A 27 -26.41 -44.16 -37.70
C VAL A 27 -27.20 -43.38 -36.65
N GLN A 28 -26.65 -43.27 -35.44
CA GLN A 28 -27.18 -42.38 -34.41
C GLN A 28 -27.04 -40.94 -34.95
N GLU A 29 -28.15 -40.29 -35.26
CA GLU A 29 -28.16 -38.85 -35.56
C GLU A 29 -27.58 -38.11 -34.34
N ALA A 30 -26.46 -37.41 -34.56
CA ALA A 30 -25.85 -36.58 -33.54
C ALA A 30 -26.87 -35.51 -33.13
N ASP A 31 -27.07 -35.31 -31.82
CA ASP A 31 -28.03 -34.31 -31.34
C ASP A 31 -27.57 -32.90 -31.76
N PRO A 32 -28.38 -32.18 -32.57
CA PRO A 32 -28.01 -30.88 -33.16
C PRO A 32 -27.97 -29.73 -32.14
N PHE A 33 -28.50 -29.92 -30.93
CA PHE A 33 -28.60 -28.86 -29.91
C PHE A 33 -27.31 -28.03 -29.65
N PRO A 34 -26.09 -28.60 -29.53
CA PRO A 34 -24.89 -27.86 -29.14
C PRO A 34 -24.34 -27.02 -30.29
N GLU A 35 -24.49 -27.53 -31.51
CA GLU A 35 -24.14 -26.80 -32.72
C GLU A 35 -25.09 -25.61 -32.90
N LEU A 36 -26.40 -25.83 -32.69
CA LEU A 36 -27.41 -24.78 -32.66
C LEU A 36 -27.17 -23.76 -31.54
N LEU A 37 -26.95 -24.22 -30.31
CA LEU A 37 -26.67 -23.36 -29.15
C LEU A 37 -25.49 -22.44 -29.44
N HIS A 38 -24.42 -22.98 -30.04
CA HIS A 38 -23.29 -22.16 -30.42
C HIS A 38 -23.62 -21.18 -31.54
N HIS A 39 -24.31 -21.63 -32.58
CA HIS A 39 -24.72 -20.74 -33.66
C HIS A 39 -25.54 -19.58 -33.12
N SER A 40 -26.47 -19.85 -32.21
CA SER A 40 -27.29 -18.85 -31.51
C SER A 40 -26.45 -17.91 -30.64
N ILE A 41 -25.51 -18.41 -29.81
CA ILE A 41 -24.61 -17.56 -29.03
C ILE A 41 -23.81 -16.63 -29.94
N HIS A 42 -23.27 -17.17 -31.04
CA HIS A 42 -22.52 -16.40 -32.02
C HIS A 42 -23.40 -15.33 -32.68
N GLN A 43 -24.63 -15.69 -33.06
CA GLN A 43 -25.58 -14.79 -33.71
C GLN A 43 -25.98 -13.64 -32.79
N ILE A 44 -26.40 -13.93 -31.55
CA ILE A 44 -26.82 -12.92 -30.55
C ILE A 44 -25.68 -11.93 -30.27
N GLN A 45 -24.47 -12.44 -30.02
CA GLN A 45 -23.32 -11.58 -29.76
C GLN A 45 -22.90 -10.74 -30.98
N SER A 46 -23.12 -11.25 -32.20
CA SER A 46 -22.87 -10.50 -33.43
C SER A 46 -23.92 -9.43 -33.73
N SER A 47 -25.17 -9.63 -33.29
CA SER A 47 -26.28 -8.68 -33.48
C SER A 47 -26.33 -7.58 -32.43
N GLU A 48 -25.98 -7.86 -31.17
CA GLU A 48 -26.12 -6.91 -30.06
C GLU A 48 -24.90 -5.96 -29.88
N SER A 49 -23.72 -6.28 -30.41
CA SER A 49 -22.60 -5.33 -30.34
C SER A 49 -21.64 -5.43 -31.53
N LYS A 50 -21.60 -4.37 -32.35
CA LYS A 50 -20.52 -4.13 -33.32
C LYS A 50 -19.20 -3.74 -32.65
N SER A 51 -19.04 -3.88 -31.34
CA SER A 51 -17.93 -3.17 -30.71
C SER A 51 -17.30 -3.76 -29.44
N VAL A 52 -17.82 -4.74 -28.69
CA VAL A 52 -17.09 -5.26 -27.49
C VAL A 52 -16.56 -6.68 -27.67
N PHE A 53 -17.28 -7.52 -28.41
CA PHE A 53 -16.96 -8.93 -28.55
C PHE A 53 -16.51 -9.21 -29.99
N LYS A 54 -15.29 -9.73 -30.16
CA LYS A 54 -14.81 -10.19 -31.46
C LYS A 54 -14.91 -11.71 -31.47
N ILE A 55 -15.73 -12.22 -32.38
CA ILE A 55 -15.90 -13.65 -32.63
C ILE A 55 -15.15 -14.01 -33.90
N TYR A 56 -14.45 -15.15 -33.89
CA TYR A 56 -13.78 -15.69 -35.07
C TYR A 56 -14.75 -16.62 -35.79
N PRO A 57 -14.95 -16.49 -37.11
CA PRO A 57 -15.84 -17.37 -37.85
C PRO A 57 -15.22 -18.77 -38.01
N GLU A 58 -16.09 -19.80 -37.97
CA GLU A 58 -15.86 -21.21 -38.35
C GLU A 58 -15.26 -22.19 -37.33
N ALA A 59 -15.76 -22.22 -36.09
CA ALA A 59 -16.08 -23.47 -35.37
C ALA A 59 -16.48 -23.17 -33.93
N THR A 60 -17.46 -23.92 -33.43
CA THR A 60 -17.86 -23.94 -32.03
C THR A 60 -16.78 -24.50 -31.13
N TYR A 61 -15.85 -23.69 -30.62
CA TYR A 61 -15.33 -23.75 -29.25
C TYR A 61 -14.72 -22.37 -28.94
N LEU A 62 -15.01 -21.77 -27.77
CA LEU A 62 -14.28 -20.59 -27.29
C LEU A 62 -12.86 -21.04 -26.86
N ASP A 63 -12.02 -21.21 -27.89
CA ASP A 63 -10.65 -21.73 -27.97
C ASP A 63 -10.48 -23.22 -27.59
N MET A 64 -10.74 -24.10 -28.58
CA MET A 64 -10.06 -25.40 -28.83
C MET A 64 -10.21 -25.73 -30.34
N ASP A 65 -9.14 -25.46 -31.09
CA ASP A 65 -8.76 -25.95 -32.43
C ASP A 65 -9.46 -25.42 -33.71
N CYS A 66 -8.84 -24.37 -34.28
CA CYS A 66 -8.48 -24.43 -35.70
C CYS A 66 -7.33 -25.44 -35.88
N VAL A 67 -7.63 -26.72 -36.03
CA VAL A 67 -6.78 -27.62 -36.81
C VAL A 67 -7.70 -28.55 -37.61
N PRO A 68 -7.57 -28.60 -38.95
CA PRO A 68 -8.28 -29.60 -39.76
C PRO A 68 -7.96 -31.01 -39.26
N GLY A 69 -8.91 -31.93 -39.41
CA GLY A 69 -8.97 -33.28 -38.79
C GLY A 69 -7.81 -34.26 -39.00
N SER A 70 -6.58 -33.81 -39.24
CA SER A 70 -5.37 -34.62 -39.39
C SER A 70 -4.42 -34.59 -38.18
N PHE A 71 -4.72 -33.85 -37.09
CA PHE A 71 -3.87 -33.79 -35.88
C PHE A 71 -4.58 -34.17 -34.58
N ALA A 72 -5.34 -35.29 -34.58
CA ALA A 72 -5.92 -35.88 -33.37
C ALA A 72 -4.89 -36.42 -32.34
N GLY A 73 -3.62 -35.99 -32.42
CA GLY A 73 -2.49 -36.48 -31.63
C GLY A 73 -1.93 -35.52 -30.57
N GLU A 74 -2.38 -34.26 -30.48
CA GLU A 74 -1.82 -33.31 -29.49
C GLU A 74 -2.67 -33.15 -28.20
N SER A 75 -1.93 -32.95 -27.09
CA SER A 75 -2.18 -33.57 -25.79
C SER A 75 -3.32 -33.01 -24.92
N ARG A 76 -3.90 -33.92 -24.12
CA ARG A 76 -4.88 -33.71 -23.02
C ARG A 76 -4.53 -32.59 -22.02
N VAL A 77 -3.30 -32.10 -22.03
CA VAL A 77 -2.80 -30.96 -21.22
C VAL A 77 -3.49 -29.63 -21.60
N SER A 78 -3.99 -29.53 -22.83
CA SER A 78 -4.64 -28.31 -23.34
C SER A 78 -5.98 -28.04 -22.63
N LYS A 79 -6.90 -29.01 -22.58
CA LYS A 79 -8.27 -28.91 -22.01
C LYS A 79 -8.33 -28.39 -20.56
N ALA A 80 -7.47 -28.87 -19.67
CA ALA A 80 -7.43 -28.41 -18.28
C ALA A 80 -7.03 -26.93 -18.14
N LYS A 81 -6.11 -26.47 -18.99
CA LYS A 81 -5.68 -25.08 -19.04
C LYS A 81 -6.82 -24.18 -19.51
N TYR A 82 -7.70 -24.67 -20.40
CA TYR A 82 -8.88 -23.92 -20.86
C TYR A 82 -9.95 -23.77 -19.80
N LEU A 83 -10.31 -24.85 -19.08
CA LEU A 83 -11.29 -24.75 -17.99
C LEU A 83 -10.81 -23.82 -16.86
N ARG A 84 -9.49 -23.78 -16.58
CA ARG A 84 -8.92 -22.77 -15.67
C ARG A 84 -9.10 -21.34 -16.19
N ASN A 85 -9.06 -21.14 -17.49
CA ASN A 85 -9.10 -19.84 -18.15
C ASN A 85 -10.50 -19.37 -18.55
N SER A 86 -11.51 -20.22 -18.43
CA SER A 86 -12.89 -19.88 -18.75
C SER A 86 -13.56 -19.09 -17.63
N SER A 87 -14.52 -18.24 -17.98
CA SER A 87 -15.34 -17.47 -17.02
C SER A 87 -16.61 -18.22 -16.64
N ILE A 88 -17.16 -18.98 -17.59
CA ILE A 88 -18.40 -19.77 -17.46
C ILE A 88 -18.09 -21.20 -17.89
N PHE A 89 -18.55 -22.16 -17.08
CA PHE A 89 -18.63 -23.57 -17.44
C PHE A 89 -20.08 -23.93 -17.73
N VAL A 90 -20.38 -24.45 -18.92
CA VAL A 90 -21.75 -24.79 -19.33
C VAL A 90 -21.88 -26.32 -19.50
N PRO A 91 -22.23 -27.07 -18.44
CA PRO A 91 -22.49 -28.51 -18.55
C PRO A 91 -23.91 -28.75 -19.09
N ILE A 92 -24.03 -29.66 -20.06
CA ILE A 92 -25.32 -30.18 -20.52
C ILE A 92 -25.57 -31.50 -19.79
N ILE A 93 -26.66 -31.56 -19.03
CA ILE A 93 -27.05 -32.70 -18.20
C ILE A 93 -28.33 -33.29 -18.81
N THR A 94 -28.19 -34.45 -19.43
CA THR A 94 -29.32 -35.19 -20.01
C THR A 94 -29.67 -36.40 -19.16
N TRP A 95 -30.95 -36.78 -19.13
CA TRP A 95 -31.43 -38.00 -18.49
C TRP A 95 -32.55 -38.64 -19.29
N GLY A 96 -32.84 -39.92 -19.04
CA GLY A 96 -34.03 -40.59 -19.57
C GLY A 96 -33.79 -41.62 -20.69
N ARG A 97 -32.70 -41.51 -21.45
CA ARG A 97 -32.26 -42.52 -22.44
C ARG A 97 -31.03 -43.27 -21.96
N ASP A 98 -30.79 -44.48 -22.48
CA ASP A 98 -29.65 -45.34 -22.06
C ASP A 98 -28.27 -44.70 -22.25
N HIS A 99 -28.17 -43.69 -23.11
CA HIS A 99 -26.95 -42.92 -23.42
C HIS A 99 -26.97 -41.50 -22.84
N SER A 100 -27.96 -41.19 -22.00
CA SER A 100 -28.02 -39.89 -21.33
C SER A 100 -26.92 -39.79 -20.27
N VAL A 101 -26.45 -38.56 -20.01
CA VAL A 101 -25.33 -38.33 -19.09
C VAL A 101 -25.59 -38.97 -17.72
N LEU A 102 -26.76 -38.77 -17.13
CA LEU A 102 -27.06 -39.34 -15.81
C LEU A 102 -27.12 -40.86 -15.82
N ASN A 103 -27.60 -41.48 -16.89
CA ASN A 103 -27.66 -42.95 -16.99
C ASN A 103 -26.27 -43.57 -17.21
N GLU A 104 -25.36 -42.87 -17.90
CA GLU A 104 -23.95 -43.30 -17.98
C GLU A 104 -23.25 -43.15 -16.63
N LEU A 105 -23.47 -42.05 -15.92
CA LEU A 105 -22.92 -41.84 -14.59
C LEU A 105 -23.46 -42.84 -13.55
N ALA A 106 -24.70 -43.31 -13.70
CA ALA A 106 -25.27 -44.35 -12.84
C ALA A 106 -24.54 -45.70 -12.97
N ARG A 107 -23.78 -45.93 -14.06
CA ARG A 107 -22.92 -47.10 -14.22
C ARG A 107 -21.68 -47.05 -13.32
N ILE A 108 -21.28 -45.86 -12.87
CA ILE A 108 -20.22 -45.68 -11.88
C ILE A 108 -20.82 -46.03 -10.53
N ASN A 109 -20.54 -47.23 -10.03
CA ASN A 109 -21.07 -47.75 -8.78
C ASN A 109 -19.95 -48.32 -7.90
N GLU A 110 -20.31 -48.91 -6.75
CA GLU A 110 -19.31 -49.41 -5.80
C GLU A 110 -18.48 -50.57 -6.33
N GLU A 111 -19.02 -51.33 -7.28
CA GLU A 111 -18.39 -52.53 -7.84
C GLU A 111 -17.56 -52.22 -9.10
N SER A 112 -17.83 -51.08 -9.75
CA SER A 112 -17.21 -50.67 -11.00
C SER A 112 -16.96 -49.16 -11.02
N ASP A 113 -15.79 -48.73 -10.56
CA ASP A 113 -15.32 -47.35 -10.71
C ASP A 113 -14.79 -47.15 -12.13
N VAL A 114 -15.48 -46.33 -12.91
CA VAL A 114 -15.12 -45.99 -14.30
C VAL A 114 -14.80 -44.50 -14.38
N GLU A 115 -13.73 -44.14 -15.07
CA GLU A 115 -13.40 -42.74 -15.34
C GLU A 115 -14.48 -42.13 -16.25
N SER A 116 -15.07 -41.02 -15.81
CA SER A 116 -16.00 -40.23 -16.63
C SER A 116 -15.47 -38.82 -16.83
N ASP A 117 -15.31 -38.42 -18.09
CA ASP A 117 -14.89 -37.06 -18.40
C ASP A 117 -15.86 -36.02 -17.79
N PHE A 118 -17.17 -36.30 -17.77
CA PHE A 118 -18.15 -35.42 -17.14
C PHE A 118 -17.84 -35.18 -15.67
N VAL A 119 -17.65 -36.25 -14.90
CA VAL A 119 -17.30 -36.14 -13.47
C VAL A 119 -15.97 -35.41 -13.31
N VAL A 120 -14.98 -35.72 -14.15
CA VAL A 120 -13.66 -35.07 -14.12
C VAL A 120 -13.79 -33.55 -14.29
N TYR A 121 -14.47 -33.05 -15.33
CA TYR A 121 -14.60 -31.62 -15.56
C TYR A 121 -15.53 -30.94 -14.54
N ALA A 122 -16.59 -31.61 -14.09
CA ALA A 122 -17.43 -31.13 -13.00
C ALA A 122 -16.61 -30.92 -11.72
N LEU A 123 -15.81 -31.92 -11.32
CA LEU A 123 -14.91 -31.86 -10.17
C LEU A 123 -13.87 -30.73 -10.31
N VAL A 124 -13.28 -30.55 -11.50
CA VAL A 124 -12.37 -29.43 -11.77
C VAL A 124 -13.09 -28.09 -11.61
N ALA A 125 -14.28 -27.93 -12.21
CA ALA A 125 -15.06 -26.69 -12.12
C ALA A 125 -15.45 -26.36 -10.68
N ILE A 126 -15.96 -27.35 -9.94
CA ILE A 126 -16.30 -27.23 -8.51
C ILE A 126 -15.07 -26.83 -7.70
N TYR A 127 -13.93 -27.48 -7.92
CA TYR A 127 -12.69 -27.13 -7.22
C TYR A 127 -12.26 -25.70 -7.51
N LEU A 128 -12.27 -25.27 -8.77
CA LEU A 128 -11.87 -23.92 -9.19
C LEU A 128 -12.80 -22.85 -8.59
N LEU A 129 -14.12 -23.10 -8.56
CA LEU A 129 -15.10 -22.20 -7.96
C LEU A 129 -14.98 -22.12 -6.45
N HIS A 130 -14.97 -23.28 -5.78
CA HIS A 130 -14.93 -23.37 -4.32
C HIS A 130 -13.64 -22.75 -3.77
N ASN A 131 -12.50 -23.02 -4.42
CA ASN A 131 -11.21 -22.47 -4.00
C ASN A 131 -10.90 -21.09 -4.61
N SER A 132 -11.78 -20.55 -5.47
CA SER A 132 -11.56 -19.31 -6.22
C SER A 132 -10.22 -19.28 -6.98
N VAL A 133 -9.83 -20.42 -7.54
CA VAL A 133 -8.57 -20.59 -8.30
C VAL A 133 -8.90 -20.52 -9.80
N GLY A 134 -8.13 -19.72 -10.56
CA GLY A 134 -8.38 -19.53 -11.99
C GLY A 134 -9.40 -18.43 -12.31
N ARG A 135 -9.94 -18.47 -13.53
CA ARG A 135 -10.86 -17.46 -14.06
C ARG A 135 -12.33 -17.85 -13.92
N LEU A 136 -12.63 -19.11 -13.66
CA LEU A 136 -14.01 -19.61 -13.58
C LEU A 136 -14.79 -18.87 -12.48
N LYS A 137 -15.94 -18.30 -12.84
CA LYS A 137 -16.82 -17.52 -11.95
C LYS A 137 -18.19 -18.13 -11.75
N THR A 138 -18.68 -18.89 -12.73
CA THR A 138 -20.05 -19.42 -12.71
C THR A 138 -20.10 -20.78 -13.41
N VAL A 139 -21.08 -21.58 -13.00
CA VAL A 139 -21.59 -22.72 -13.80
C VAL A 139 -22.96 -22.34 -14.34
N PHE A 140 -23.23 -22.65 -15.61
CA PHE A 140 -24.53 -22.49 -16.24
C PHE A 140 -24.99 -23.85 -16.76
N SER A 141 -25.80 -24.58 -15.99
CA SER A 141 -26.20 -25.95 -16.33
C SER A 141 -27.40 -25.95 -17.28
N ILE A 142 -27.32 -26.71 -18.37
CA ILE A 142 -28.45 -26.94 -19.28
C ILE A 142 -29.01 -28.32 -18.98
N LEU A 143 -30.29 -28.38 -18.63
CA LEU A 143 -31.01 -29.61 -18.32
C LEU A 143 -31.88 -30.02 -19.49
N GLN A 144 -31.78 -31.28 -19.91
CA GLN A 144 -32.57 -31.82 -21.01
C GLN A 144 -33.18 -33.17 -20.61
N ASP A 145 -34.51 -33.22 -20.56
CA ASP A 145 -35.24 -34.47 -20.39
C ASP A 145 -35.33 -35.20 -21.74
N GLU A 146 -34.70 -36.36 -21.85
CA GLU A 146 -34.81 -37.20 -23.04
C GLU A 146 -35.86 -38.31 -22.88
N SER A 147 -36.48 -38.42 -21.69
CA SER A 147 -37.54 -39.37 -21.36
C SER A 147 -38.94 -38.90 -21.76
N GLY A 148 -39.10 -37.61 -22.07
CA GLY A 148 -40.41 -36.98 -22.30
C GLY A 148 -41.30 -37.01 -21.07
N GLY A 149 -40.73 -36.69 -19.90
CA GLY A 149 -41.43 -36.64 -18.61
C GLY A 149 -41.62 -38.00 -17.91
N GLN A 150 -41.11 -39.10 -18.47
CA GLN A 150 -41.26 -40.43 -17.86
C GLN A 150 -40.35 -40.64 -16.65
N CYS A 151 -39.21 -39.96 -16.58
CA CYS A 151 -38.27 -40.01 -15.48
C CYS A 151 -37.99 -38.60 -14.96
N SER A 152 -38.15 -38.37 -13.65
CA SER A 152 -37.76 -37.09 -13.07
C SER A 152 -36.24 -37.01 -12.95
N MET A 153 -35.67 -35.82 -13.12
CA MET A 153 -34.23 -35.58 -12.92
C MET A 153 -33.75 -36.03 -11.54
N MET A 154 -34.56 -35.85 -10.50
CA MET A 154 -34.22 -36.25 -9.14
C MET A 154 -34.16 -37.77 -9.00
N ASP A 155 -35.04 -38.50 -9.67
CA ASP A 155 -35.01 -39.97 -9.68
C ASP A 155 -33.79 -40.48 -10.44
N ALA A 156 -33.39 -39.81 -11.53
CA ALA A 156 -32.13 -40.10 -12.22
C ALA A 156 -30.91 -39.80 -11.32
N CYS A 157 -30.89 -38.67 -10.62
CA CYS A 157 -29.81 -38.32 -9.69
C CYS A 157 -29.71 -39.29 -8.50
N ARG A 158 -30.84 -39.83 -8.02
CA ARG A 158 -30.87 -40.84 -6.93
C ARG A 158 -30.18 -42.15 -7.29
N GLN A 159 -30.07 -42.47 -8.59
CA GLN A 159 -29.40 -43.66 -9.08
C GLN A 159 -27.86 -43.50 -9.15
N LEU A 160 -27.35 -42.27 -9.00
CA LEU A 160 -25.93 -42.00 -9.01
C LEU A 160 -25.24 -42.49 -7.72
N SER A 161 -23.97 -42.87 -7.84
CA SER A 161 -23.17 -43.30 -6.69
C SER A 161 -23.02 -42.19 -5.64
N LYS A 162 -23.28 -42.56 -4.38
CA LYS A 162 -23.00 -41.76 -3.18
C LYS A 162 -21.55 -41.82 -2.73
N LYS A 163 -20.69 -42.53 -3.46
CA LYS A 163 -19.24 -42.57 -3.27
C LYS A 163 -18.54 -41.76 -4.36
N PRO A 164 -17.35 -41.19 -4.08
CA PRO A 164 -16.53 -40.56 -5.10
C PRO A 164 -16.00 -41.61 -6.09
N SER A 165 -15.85 -41.23 -7.37
CA SER A 165 -15.06 -42.00 -8.34
C SER A 165 -13.58 -41.71 -8.10
N LEU A 166 -12.79 -42.70 -7.68
CA LEU A 166 -11.36 -42.54 -7.39
C LEU A 166 -10.62 -42.19 -8.69
N LEU A 167 -10.92 -42.91 -9.78
CA LEU A 167 -10.33 -42.66 -11.09
C LEU A 167 -10.60 -41.23 -11.59
N SER A 168 -11.85 -40.78 -11.49
CA SER A 168 -12.22 -39.41 -11.91
C SER A 168 -11.59 -38.34 -11.00
N CYS A 169 -11.48 -38.60 -9.69
CA CYS A 169 -10.82 -37.69 -8.74
C CYS A 169 -9.31 -37.57 -9.01
N GLU A 170 -8.61 -38.67 -9.22
CA GLU A 170 -7.18 -38.67 -9.55
C GLU A 170 -6.90 -37.95 -10.87
N ARG A 171 -7.78 -38.15 -11.86
CA ARG A 171 -7.70 -37.47 -13.14
C ARG A 171 -7.95 -35.97 -12.99
N ALA A 172 -9.02 -35.55 -12.31
CA ALA A 172 -9.31 -34.16 -12.04
C ALA A 172 -8.18 -33.46 -11.28
N CYS A 173 -7.58 -34.14 -10.29
CA CYS A 173 -6.40 -33.65 -9.56
C CYS A 173 -5.22 -33.42 -10.52
N SER A 174 -4.94 -34.38 -11.40
CA SER A 174 -3.86 -34.27 -12.40
C SER A 174 -4.11 -33.10 -13.36
N LEU A 175 -5.36 -32.91 -13.81
CA LEU A 175 -5.75 -31.79 -14.67
C LEU A 175 -5.60 -30.45 -13.95
N LEU A 176 -5.99 -30.33 -12.69
CA LEU A 176 -5.79 -29.10 -11.90
C LEU A 176 -4.31 -28.73 -11.79
N GLN A 177 -3.44 -29.71 -11.53
CA GLN A 177 -1.99 -29.51 -11.46
C GLN A 177 -1.40 -29.09 -12.81
N GLN A 178 -1.79 -29.76 -13.90
CA GLN A 178 -1.39 -29.39 -15.27
C GLN A 178 -1.92 -28.01 -15.66
N GLY A 179 -3.12 -27.68 -15.21
CA GLY A 179 -3.73 -26.36 -15.35
C GLY A 179 -2.95 -25.29 -14.59
N GLY A 180 -2.05 -25.64 -13.68
CA GLY A 180 -1.18 -24.73 -12.94
C GLY A 180 -1.66 -24.40 -11.52
N VAL A 181 -2.54 -25.20 -10.94
CA VAL A 181 -2.91 -25.12 -9.51
C VAL A 181 -1.72 -25.62 -8.68
N ARG A 182 -1.08 -24.72 -7.93
CA ARG A 182 0.16 -24.99 -7.16
C ARG A 182 -0.05 -25.60 -5.77
N LYS A 183 -1.17 -26.30 -5.53
CA LYS A 183 -1.38 -27.00 -4.24
C LYS A 183 -0.79 -28.41 -4.27
N GLU A 184 -0.43 -28.91 -3.10
CA GLU A 184 -0.03 -30.30 -2.88
C GLU A 184 -1.09 -31.26 -3.45
N ARG A 185 -0.64 -32.31 -4.13
CA ARG A 185 -1.52 -33.29 -4.81
C ARG A 185 -2.50 -33.89 -3.82
N GLU A 186 -2.01 -34.25 -2.63
CA GLU A 186 -2.80 -34.89 -1.58
C GLU A 186 -3.96 -34.00 -1.14
N ARG A 187 -3.75 -32.69 -0.97
CA ARG A 187 -4.81 -31.76 -0.56
C ARG A 187 -5.88 -31.55 -1.62
N ILE A 188 -5.47 -31.52 -2.89
CA ILE A 188 -6.43 -31.44 -4.01
C ILE A 188 -7.27 -32.71 -4.02
N LEU A 189 -6.62 -33.86 -3.97
CA LEU A 189 -7.29 -35.16 -4.01
C LEU A 189 -8.21 -35.38 -2.79
N GLU A 190 -7.77 -34.98 -1.59
CA GLU A 190 -8.58 -35.05 -0.36
C GLU A 190 -9.86 -34.21 -0.48
N PHE A 191 -9.80 -33.05 -1.12
CA PHE A 191 -11.00 -32.25 -1.39
C PHE A 191 -11.92 -32.97 -2.39
N LEU A 192 -11.37 -33.47 -3.50
CA LEU A 192 -12.15 -34.11 -4.56
C LEU A 192 -12.82 -35.40 -4.08
N LEU A 193 -12.14 -36.19 -3.25
CA LEU A 193 -12.68 -37.42 -2.66
C LEU A 193 -13.81 -37.20 -1.66
N LYS A 194 -14.06 -35.96 -1.21
CA LYS A 194 -15.23 -35.62 -0.38
C LYS A 194 -16.50 -35.43 -1.19
N ILE A 195 -16.42 -35.45 -2.51
CA ILE A 195 -17.53 -35.17 -3.42
C ILE A 195 -17.91 -36.48 -4.12
N SER A 196 -19.09 -37.01 -3.81
CA SER A 196 -19.60 -38.20 -4.52
C SER A 196 -19.96 -37.90 -5.97
N VAL A 197 -20.17 -38.93 -6.80
CA VAL A 197 -20.66 -38.73 -8.18
C VAL A 197 -22.00 -38.00 -8.18
N GLN A 198 -22.88 -38.36 -7.25
CA GLN A 198 -24.14 -37.67 -7.01
C GLN A 198 -23.93 -36.20 -6.62
N ASP A 199 -23.07 -35.91 -5.62
CA ASP A 199 -22.79 -34.55 -5.17
C ASP A 199 -22.17 -33.69 -6.28
N ALA A 200 -21.31 -34.28 -7.12
CA ALA A 200 -20.69 -33.58 -8.23
C ALA A 200 -21.73 -33.07 -9.24
N VAL A 201 -22.81 -33.83 -9.49
CA VAL A 201 -23.92 -33.37 -10.34
C VAL A 201 -24.76 -32.33 -9.61
N LEU A 202 -25.13 -32.58 -8.35
CA LEU A 202 -25.98 -31.68 -7.57
C LEU A 202 -25.33 -30.32 -7.31
N LEU A 203 -24.02 -30.27 -7.11
CA LEU A 203 -23.25 -29.02 -6.92
C LEU A 203 -23.18 -28.15 -8.18
N LEU A 204 -23.53 -28.67 -9.36
CA LEU A 204 -23.67 -27.88 -10.59
C LEU A 204 -25.07 -27.26 -10.72
N LEU A 205 -26.01 -27.59 -9.84
CA LEU A 205 -27.38 -27.11 -9.86
C LEU A 205 -27.59 -25.96 -8.87
N PRO A 206 -28.60 -25.09 -9.08
CA PRO A 206 -28.95 -24.04 -8.13
C PRO A 206 -29.41 -24.61 -6.79
N ALA A 207 -29.05 -23.93 -5.68
CA ALA A 207 -29.33 -24.40 -4.32
C ALA A 207 -30.82 -24.65 -4.00
N GLY A 208 -31.75 -24.08 -4.76
CA GLY A 208 -33.20 -24.29 -4.57
C GLY A 208 -33.73 -25.64 -5.06
N TRP A 209 -32.91 -26.46 -5.72
CA TRP A 209 -33.32 -27.78 -6.25
C TRP A 209 -33.01 -28.94 -5.30
N CYS A 210 -32.29 -28.71 -4.20
CA CYS A 210 -31.89 -29.76 -3.28
C CYS A 210 -32.16 -29.36 -1.83
N GLU A 211 -33.25 -29.87 -1.24
CA GLU A 211 -33.49 -29.76 0.20
C GLU A 211 -32.57 -30.68 1.03
N GLU A 212 -31.92 -31.67 0.39
CA GLU A 212 -31.15 -32.74 1.07
C GLU A 212 -29.62 -32.69 0.84
N ALA A 213 -29.10 -31.79 0.00
CA ALA A 213 -27.66 -31.77 -0.26
C ALA A 213 -26.87 -31.26 0.97
N PRO A 214 -25.82 -31.96 1.42
CA PRO A 214 -25.00 -31.50 2.53
C PRO A 214 -24.39 -30.14 2.20
N MET A 215 -24.62 -29.15 3.06
CA MET A 215 -24.03 -27.81 2.94
C MET A 215 -22.51 -27.88 3.17
N VAL A 216 -21.77 -28.31 2.15
CA VAL A 216 -20.33 -28.18 2.09
C VAL A 216 -20.02 -26.72 1.77
N GLY A 217 -19.98 -25.87 2.81
CA GLY A 217 -19.44 -24.50 2.81
C GLY A 217 -19.97 -23.55 1.73
N GLY A 218 -20.79 -22.56 2.14
CA GLY A 218 -21.42 -21.53 1.27
C GLY A 218 -20.74 -21.27 -0.08
N ASN A 219 -21.32 -21.84 -1.14
CA ASN A 219 -20.77 -21.80 -2.49
C ASN A 219 -20.69 -20.35 -2.98
N LYS A 220 -19.48 -19.86 -3.28
CA LYS A 220 -19.25 -18.47 -3.75
C LYS A 220 -19.53 -18.27 -5.25
N GLY A 221 -19.82 -19.34 -5.99
CA GLY A 221 -20.15 -19.30 -7.42
C GLY A 221 -21.66 -19.26 -7.64
N THR A 222 -22.12 -18.42 -8.56
CA THR A 222 -23.50 -18.47 -9.05
C THR A 222 -23.68 -19.71 -9.93
N CYS A 223 -24.69 -20.54 -9.63
CA CYS A 223 -25.16 -21.58 -10.54
C CYS A 223 -26.45 -21.07 -11.19
N ALA A 224 -26.42 -20.90 -12.50
CA ALA A 224 -27.59 -20.61 -13.30
C ALA A 224 -28.00 -21.88 -14.06
N MET A 225 -29.26 -21.95 -14.47
CA MET A 225 -29.80 -23.16 -15.08
C MET A 225 -30.83 -22.82 -16.15
N TYR A 226 -30.83 -23.59 -17.22
CA TYR A 226 -31.88 -23.58 -18.24
C TYR A 226 -32.43 -24.99 -18.41
N VAL A 227 -33.77 -25.12 -18.41
CA VAL A 227 -34.45 -26.39 -18.67
C VAL A 227 -34.99 -26.34 -20.08
N MET A 228 -34.52 -27.23 -20.94
CA MET A 228 -34.92 -27.26 -22.34
C MET A 228 -36.35 -27.77 -22.48
N PRO A 229 -37.23 -27.05 -23.20
CA PRO A 229 -38.59 -27.51 -23.46
C PRO A 229 -38.61 -28.69 -24.45
N ASP A 230 -39.52 -29.64 -24.23
CA ASP A 230 -39.65 -30.83 -25.07
C ASP A 230 -39.97 -30.49 -26.54
N GLY A 231 -39.18 -31.05 -27.46
CA GLY A 231 -39.46 -31.03 -28.91
C GLY A 231 -39.10 -29.73 -29.66
N GLU A 232 -38.61 -28.69 -29.00
CA GLU A 232 -38.25 -27.41 -29.63
C GLU A 232 -36.73 -27.10 -29.51
N VAL A 233 -35.89 -28.00 -30.05
CA VAL A 233 -34.42 -27.93 -29.92
C VAL A 233 -33.83 -26.59 -30.38
N GLU A 234 -34.29 -26.04 -31.51
CA GLU A 234 -33.78 -24.78 -32.07
C GLU A 234 -34.16 -23.57 -31.21
N LYS A 235 -35.41 -23.50 -30.76
CA LYS A 235 -35.86 -22.44 -29.85
C LYS A 235 -35.18 -22.54 -28.49
N GLY A 236 -35.04 -23.76 -27.97
CA GLY A 236 -34.34 -24.01 -26.71
C GLY A 236 -32.86 -23.62 -26.79
N ALA A 237 -32.21 -23.81 -27.94
CA ALA A 237 -30.84 -23.37 -28.18
C ALA A 237 -30.73 -21.84 -28.19
N VAL A 238 -31.69 -21.14 -28.81
CA VAL A 238 -31.74 -19.67 -28.81
C VAL A 238 -31.96 -19.12 -27.41
N GLU A 239 -32.95 -19.62 -26.67
CA GLU A 239 -33.25 -19.16 -25.29
C GLU A 239 -32.07 -19.43 -24.34
N ALA A 240 -31.46 -20.62 -24.41
CA ALA A 240 -30.26 -20.92 -23.65
C ALA A 240 -29.09 -20.00 -24.02
N ALA A 241 -28.93 -19.67 -25.29
CA ALA A 241 -27.90 -18.74 -25.77
C ALA A 241 -28.09 -17.32 -25.25
N GLU A 242 -29.33 -16.83 -25.21
CA GLU A 242 -29.69 -15.53 -24.63
C GLU A 242 -29.32 -15.48 -23.14
N LEU A 243 -29.75 -16.49 -22.37
CA LEU A 243 -29.46 -16.56 -20.93
C LEU A 243 -27.96 -16.71 -20.62
N ILE A 244 -27.22 -17.50 -21.41
CA ILE A 244 -25.76 -17.61 -21.28
C ILE A 244 -25.10 -16.25 -21.58
N THR A 245 -25.58 -15.55 -22.60
CA THR A 245 -25.07 -14.22 -22.98
C THR A 245 -25.34 -13.20 -21.88
N ASP A 246 -26.55 -13.18 -21.32
CA ASP A 246 -26.91 -12.33 -20.18
C ASP A 246 -26.05 -12.63 -18.94
N CYS A 247 -25.82 -13.92 -18.65
CA CYS A 247 -24.95 -14.35 -17.56
C CYS A 247 -23.51 -13.86 -17.78
N LEU A 248 -23.00 -13.96 -19.01
CA LEU A 248 -21.69 -13.45 -19.37
C LEU A 248 -21.60 -11.93 -19.22
N VAL A 249 -22.58 -11.19 -19.73
CA VAL A 249 -22.66 -9.74 -19.59
C VAL A 249 -22.66 -9.34 -18.12
N SER A 250 -23.43 -10.05 -17.27
CA SER A 250 -23.44 -9.83 -15.82
C SER A 250 -22.06 -10.04 -15.18
N ILE A 251 -21.36 -11.13 -15.53
CA ILE A 251 -20.01 -11.43 -15.00
C ILE A 251 -18.99 -10.41 -15.49
N VAL A 252 -19.06 -10.01 -16.77
CA VAL A 252 -18.22 -8.97 -17.37
C VAL A 252 -18.45 -7.65 -16.65
N ASN A 253 -19.70 -7.22 -16.48
CA ASN A 253 -20.03 -5.97 -15.80
C ASN A 253 -19.53 -5.97 -14.36
N LYS A 254 -19.76 -7.05 -13.59
CA LYS A 254 -19.18 -7.19 -12.24
C LYS A 254 -17.65 -7.14 -12.24
N HIS A 255 -17.00 -7.71 -13.25
CA HIS A 255 -15.54 -7.63 -13.40
C HIS A 255 -15.07 -6.21 -13.72
N ILE A 256 -15.75 -5.51 -14.64
CA ILE A 256 -15.47 -4.13 -15.01
C ILE A 256 -15.67 -3.22 -13.79
N GLU A 257 -16.81 -3.31 -13.11
CA GLU A 257 -17.11 -2.57 -11.88
C GLU A 257 -16.04 -2.80 -10.82
N ARG A 258 -15.64 -4.06 -10.61
CA ARG A 258 -14.54 -4.38 -9.69
C ARG A 258 -13.23 -3.74 -10.13
N LYS A 259 -12.89 -3.76 -11.42
CA LYS A 259 -11.64 -3.15 -11.93
C LYS A 259 -11.67 -1.63 -11.86
N LEU A 260 -12.81 -1.01 -12.13
CA LEU A 260 -13.05 0.42 -11.94
C LEU A 260 -12.92 0.80 -10.47
N TRP A 261 -13.48 -0.01 -9.57
CA TRP A 261 -13.33 0.16 -8.13
C TRP A 261 -11.87 0.01 -7.68
N GLU A 262 -11.16 -1.04 -8.13
CA GLU A 262 -9.74 -1.25 -7.85
C GLU A 262 -8.90 -0.07 -8.35
N PHE A 263 -9.17 0.43 -9.55
CA PHE A 263 -8.45 1.57 -10.12
C PHE A 263 -8.75 2.87 -9.38
N SER A 264 -10.02 3.18 -9.14
CA SER A 264 -10.44 4.43 -8.50
C SER A 264 -10.06 4.53 -7.02
N ASN A 265 -9.98 3.40 -6.31
CA ASN A 265 -9.71 3.40 -4.87
C ASN A 265 -8.30 2.93 -4.50
N HIS A 266 -7.66 2.10 -5.34
CA HIS A 266 -6.37 1.49 -5.01
C HIS A 266 -5.23 1.86 -5.97
N ASN A 267 -5.50 2.62 -7.05
CA ASN A 267 -4.47 3.14 -7.94
C ASN A 267 -4.33 4.67 -7.84
N PRO A 268 -3.56 5.19 -6.86
CA PRO A 268 -3.43 6.63 -6.64
C PRO A 268 -2.79 7.38 -7.82
N ARG A 269 -1.94 6.71 -8.62
CA ARG A 269 -1.39 7.30 -9.85
C ARG A 269 -2.44 7.36 -10.94
N GLY A 270 -3.23 6.29 -11.09
CA GLY A 270 -4.42 6.26 -11.95
C GLY A 270 -5.38 7.39 -11.62
N ILE A 271 -5.64 7.66 -10.34
CA ILE A 271 -6.48 8.80 -9.90
C ILE A 271 -5.89 10.14 -10.35
N GLU A 272 -4.58 10.36 -10.22
CA GLU A 272 -3.93 11.59 -10.71
C GLU A 272 -4.05 11.73 -12.24
N VAL A 273 -3.96 10.63 -12.99
CA VAL A 273 -4.22 10.61 -14.44
C VAL A 273 -5.67 10.95 -14.73
N LEU A 274 -6.64 10.33 -14.04
CA LEU A 274 -8.06 10.65 -14.21
C LEU A 274 -8.36 12.12 -13.90
N GLN A 275 -7.70 12.68 -12.89
CA GLN A 275 -7.84 14.10 -12.56
C GLN A 275 -7.34 14.99 -13.71
N VAL A 276 -6.20 14.66 -14.33
CA VAL A 276 -5.73 15.35 -15.53
C VAL A 276 -6.74 15.24 -16.67
N LEU A 277 -7.28 14.04 -16.91
CA LEU A 277 -8.29 13.85 -17.94
C LEU A 277 -9.58 14.65 -17.67
N ARG A 278 -9.96 14.85 -16.40
CA ARG A 278 -11.08 15.73 -16.01
C ARG A 278 -10.78 17.20 -16.25
N GLU A 279 -9.58 17.66 -15.87
CA GLU A 279 -9.12 19.02 -16.11
C GLU A 279 -9.09 19.36 -17.61
N LEU A 280 -8.90 18.34 -18.46
CA LEU A 280 -8.89 18.44 -19.92
C LEU A 280 -10.26 18.21 -20.57
N GLY A 281 -11.30 17.82 -19.82
CA GLY A 281 -12.63 17.53 -20.37
C GLY A 281 -12.74 16.23 -21.19
N VAL A 282 -11.75 15.34 -21.12
CA VAL A 282 -11.72 14.05 -21.85
C VAL A 282 -11.95 12.83 -20.96
N HIS A 283 -12.31 13.03 -19.70
CA HIS A 283 -12.49 11.96 -18.71
C HIS A 283 -13.48 10.87 -19.15
N GLU A 284 -14.65 11.27 -19.63
CA GLU A 284 -15.72 10.36 -20.05
C GLU A 284 -15.28 9.45 -21.22
N GLN A 285 -14.33 9.90 -22.04
CA GLN A 285 -13.84 9.12 -23.19
C GLN A 285 -12.84 8.03 -22.78
N PHE A 286 -12.10 8.23 -21.69
CA PHE A 286 -10.92 7.42 -21.38
C PHE A 286 -10.94 6.75 -19.99
N ASN A 287 -11.86 7.09 -19.10
CA ASN A 287 -11.88 6.57 -17.72
C ASN A 287 -11.88 5.03 -17.69
N GLU A 288 -12.83 4.40 -18.40
CA GLU A 288 -12.93 2.94 -18.46
C GLU A 288 -11.69 2.31 -19.10
N TYR A 289 -11.16 2.92 -20.16
CA TYR A 289 -9.95 2.46 -20.84
C TYR A 289 -8.74 2.42 -19.90
N PHE A 290 -8.52 3.49 -19.15
CA PHE A 290 -7.40 3.58 -18.20
C PHE A 290 -7.58 2.61 -17.03
N ALA A 291 -8.81 2.48 -16.53
CA ALA A 291 -9.11 1.58 -15.42
C ALA A 291 -8.91 0.11 -15.78
N LEU A 292 -9.46 -0.32 -16.92
CA LEU A 292 -9.36 -1.71 -17.38
C LEU A 292 -7.94 -2.11 -17.75
N ARG A 293 -7.12 -1.17 -18.22
CA ARG A 293 -5.71 -1.41 -18.58
C ARG A 293 -4.74 -1.16 -17.44
N GLY A 294 -5.21 -0.67 -16.28
CA GLY A 294 -4.35 -0.30 -15.15
C GLY A 294 -3.28 0.73 -15.54
N ILE A 295 -3.61 1.68 -16.42
CA ILE A 295 -2.65 2.67 -16.91
C ILE A 295 -2.39 3.70 -15.80
N GLU A 296 -1.18 3.65 -15.25
CA GLU A 296 -0.72 4.50 -14.14
C GLU A 296 0.08 5.73 -14.61
N SER A 297 0.50 5.77 -15.88
CA SER A 297 1.28 6.88 -16.43
C SER A 297 1.16 6.96 -17.95
N PHE A 298 1.29 8.19 -18.46
CA PHE A 298 1.38 8.46 -19.90
C PHE A 298 2.68 7.91 -20.53
N GLU A 299 3.75 7.68 -19.75
CA GLU A 299 4.98 7.07 -20.27
C GLU A 299 4.76 5.62 -20.70
N ARG A 300 3.93 4.85 -19.96
CA ARG A 300 3.55 3.49 -20.39
C ARG A 300 2.81 3.50 -21.72
N LEU A 301 2.01 4.54 -22.01
CA LEU A 301 1.36 4.72 -23.32
C LEU A 301 2.36 4.91 -24.46
N SER A 302 3.46 5.64 -24.24
CA SER A 302 4.50 5.80 -25.27
C SER A 302 5.24 4.50 -25.61
N SER A 303 5.45 3.62 -24.61
CA SER A 303 6.05 2.30 -24.82
C SER A 303 5.14 1.35 -25.62
N LEU A 304 3.81 1.53 -25.49
CA LEU A 304 2.84 0.81 -26.30
C LEU A 304 2.93 1.20 -27.79
N GLY A 305 3.22 2.48 -28.09
CA GLY A 305 3.38 2.97 -29.46
C GLY A 305 4.63 2.46 -30.19
N HIS A 306 5.77 2.33 -29.50
CA HIS A 306 7.01 1.86 -30.12
C HIS A 306 7.03 0.36 -30.41
N ASN A 307 6.37 -0.46 -29.59
CA ASN A 307 6.28 -1.91 -29.83
C ASN A 307 5.42 -2.27 -31.05
N VAL A 308 4.59 -1.34 -31.54
CA VAL A 308 3.84 -1.50 -32.79
C VAL A 308 4.75 -1.27 -34.02
N SER A 309 5.79 -0.44 -33.90
CA SER A 309 6.69 -0.10 -35.01
C SER A 309 7.88 -1.06 -35.18
N LEU A 310 8.33 -1.75 -34.12
CA LEU A 310 9.48 -2.66 -34.15
C LEU A 310 9.11 -4.13 -34.48
N LYS A 311 7.83 -4.39 -34.79
CA LYS A 311 7.29 -5.74 -35.02
C LYS A 311 7.43 -6.26 -36.46
N LYS A 312 8.45 -5.81 -37.20
CA LYS A 312 8.75 -6.35 -38.54
C LYS A 312 9.73 -7.54 -38.56
N GLU A 313 10.38 -7.88 -37.45
CA GLU A 313 11.46 -8.90 -37.46
C GLU A 313 11.38 -10.02 -36.40
N CYS A 314 10.38 -10.08 -35.52
CA CYS A 314 10.31 -11.11 -34.47
C CYS A 314 9.04 -11.96 -34.55
N ASN A 315 9.06 -12.99 -35.41
CA ASN A 315 7.88 -13.73 -35.89
C ASN A 315 7.49 -14.99 -35.07
N VAL A 316 8.06 -15.28 -33.89
CA VAL A 316 7.92 -16.63 -33.32
C VAL A 316 7.14 -16.75 -31.99
N VAL A 317 6.84 -15.69 -31.22
CA VAL A 317 6.18 -15.89 -29.90
C VAL A 317 4.97 -14.96 -29.59
N PHE A 318 4.59 -14.01 -30.46
CA PHE A 318 3.50 -13.06 -30.16
C PHE A 318 2.35 -13.03 -31.19
N ARG A 319 1.83 -14.21 -31.59
CA ARG A 319 0.63 -14.28 -32.47
C ARG A 319 -0.66 -13.70 -31.86
N SER A 320 -0.72 -13.50 -30.54
CA SER A 320 -1.93 -13.03 -29.84
C SER A 320 -2.21 -11.52 -29.92
N CYS A 321 -1.30 -10.70 -30.47
CA CYS A 321 -1.47 -9.24 -30.46
C CYS A 321 -1.58 -8.60 -31.85
N ASP A 322 -1.25 -9.30 -32.93
CA ASP A 322 -1.12 -8.66 -34.25
C ASP A 322 -2.48 -8.32 -34.89
N GLU A 323 -3.48 -9.18 -34.80
CA GLU A 323 -4.83 -8.86 -35.32
C GLU A 323 -5.59 -7.83 -34.47
N VAL A 324 -5.27 -7.72 -33.18
CA VAL A 324 -5.91 -6.76 -32.26
C VAL A 324 -5.30 -5.37 -32.45
N VAL A 325 -3.98 -5.29 -32.65
CA VAL A 325 -3.28 -4.03 -32.98
C VAL A 325 -3.74 -3.52 -34.36
N THR A 326 -3.94 -4.41 -35.34
CA THR A 326 -4.33 -4.02 -36.72
C THR A 326 -5.81 -3.61 -36.84
N VAL A 327 -6.69 -4.14 -35.97
CA VAL A 327 -8.11 -3.71 -35.91
C VAL A 327 -8.29 -2.48 -35.02
N MET A 328 -7.52 -2.34 -33.93
CA MET A 328 -7.50 -1.11 -33.12
C MET A 328 -6.87 0.08 -33.87
N SER A 329 -5.87 -0.15 -34.71
CA SER A 329 -5.21 0.93 -35.46
C SER A 329 -6.12 1.61 -36.50
N ARG A 330 -7.18 0.96 -36.97
CA ARG A 330 -8.11 1.54 -37.96
C ARG A 330 -9.27 2.34 -37.36
N HIS A 331 -9.64 2.10 -36.10
CA HIS A 331 -10.80 2.73 -35.46
C HIS A 331 -10.46 3.67 -34.28
N ASP A 332 -9.22 3.61 -33.76
CA ASP A 332 -8.80 4.30 -32.53
C ASP A 332 -7.48 5.08 -32.70
N GLU A 333 -7.03 5.26 -33.95
CA GLU A 333 -5.81 6.01 -34.27
C GLU A 333 -5.89 7.46 -33.76
N ASP A 334 -7.08 8.08 -33.82
CA ASP A 334 -7.33 9.42 -33.30
C ASP A 334 -7.27 9.46 -31.77
N SER A 335 -7.88 8.50 -31.07
CA SER A 335 -7.76 8.37 -29.61
C SER A 335 -6.32 8.17 -29.16
N ILE A 336 -5.54 7.35 -29.87
CA ILE A 336 -4.11 7.13 -29.60
C ILE A 336 -3.31 8.39 -29.89
N LYS A 337 -3.57 9.10 -30.99
CA LYS A 337 -2.94 10.39 -31.31
C LYS A 337 -3.28 11.44 -30.26
N THR A 338 -4.54 11.52 -29.80
CA THR A 338 -4.96 12.39 -28.70
C THR A 338 -4.22 12.02 -27.41
N LEU A 339 -4.12 10.74 -27.06
CA LEU A 339 -3.37 10.31 -25.88
C LEU A 339 -1.86 10.60 -25.99
N GLN A 340 -1.26 10.45 -27.18
CA GLN A 340 0.14 10.78 -27.44
C GLN A 340 0.38 12.29 -27.37
N MET A 341 -0.53 13.08 -27.93
CA MET A 341 -0.52 14.54 -27.85
C MET A 341 -0.63 14.98 -26.39
N LEU A 342 -1.61 14.46 -25.64
CA LEU A 342 -1.77 14.72 -24.21
C LEU A 342 -0.53 14.31 -23.40
N ALA A 343 0.05 13.15 -23.69
CA ALA A 343 1.28 12.67 -23.07
C ALA A 343 2.45 13.63 -23.37
N SER A 344 2.55 14.15 -24.59
CA SER A 344 3.60 15.09 -24.99
C SER A 344 3.43 16.46 -24.36
N GLU A 345 2.20 16.99 -24.32
CA GLU A 345 1.85 18.28 -23.72
C GLU A 345 2.05 18.25 -22.20
N HIS A 346 1.70 17.14 -21.56
CA HIS A 346 1.75 16.99 -20.11
C HIS A 346 3.01 16.29 -19.61
N LYS A 347 4.00 16.03 -20.48
CA LYS A 347 5.30 15.45 -20.09
C LYS A 347 6.00 16.26 -18.98
N ARG A 348 5.70 17.55 -18.89
CA ARG A 348 6.25 18.46 -17.88
C ARG A 348 5.39 18.58 -16.61
N ASP A 349 4.18 18.02 -16.58
CA ASP A 349 3.32 18.04 -15.41
C ASP A 349 4.03 17.34 -14.24
N LYS A 350 4.04 18.00 -13.08
CA LYS A 350 4.71 17.51 -11.87
C LYS A 350 4.10 16.21 -11.36
N ARG A 351 2.84 15.89 -11.68
CA ARG A 351 2.14 14.66 -11.28
C ARG A 351 2.78 13.41 -11.92
N PHE A 352 3.29 13.51 -13.14
CA PHE A 352 3.84 12.36 -13.86
C PHE A 352 5.32 12.08 -13.60
N ARG A 353 6.02 12.97 -12.89
CA ARG A 353 7.41 12.72 -12.47
C ARG A 353 7.49 11.52 -11.52
N PRO A 354 8.61 10.78 -11.50
CA PRO A 354 8.84 9.72 -10.51
C PRO A 354 8.58 10.20 -9.08
N LEU A 355 7.89 9.40 -8.27
CA LEU A 355 7.48 9.80 -6.93
C LEU A 355 8.67 10.16 -6.03
N ASN A 356 9.82 9.49 -6.21
CA ASN A 356 11.06 9.83 -5.51
C ASN A 356 11.56 11.24 -5.86
N GLU A 357 11.45 11.66 -7.12
CA GLU A 357 11.83 13.01 -7.54
C GLU A 357 10.83 14.03 -7.00
N ARG A 358 9.53 13.73 -7.10
CA ARG A 358 8.46 14.57 -6.52
C ARG A 358 8.66 14.76 -5.02
N LEU A 359 8.97 13.69 -4.29
CA LEU A 359 9.28 13.75 -2.87
C LEU A 359 10.50 14.67 -2.66
N ARG A 360 11.63 14.45 -3.33
CA ARG A 360 12.85 15.28 -3.24
C ARG A 360 12.59 16.76 -3.49
N GLN A 361 11.75 17.09 -4.47
CA GLN A 361 11.41 18.47 -4.84
C GLN A 361 10.22 19.05 -4.08
N TYR A 362 9.54 18.24 -3.25
CA TYR A 362 8.32 18.66 -2.55
C TYR A 362 8.59 19.90 -1.71
N ARG A 363 7.70 20.89 -1.86
CA ARG A 363 7.69 22.15 -1.11
C ARG A 363 6.37 22.25 -0.37
N ASP A 364 6.44 22.36 0.94
CA ASP A 364 5.26 22.40 1.78
C ASP A 364 4.65 23.81 1.84
N THR A 365 3.83 24.15 0.85
CA THR A 365 3.21 25.47 0.71
C THR A 365 2.03 25.71 1.64
N ASP A 366 1.48 24.67 2.26
CA ASP A 366 0.20 24.77 2.99
C ASP A 366 0.37 25.13 4.46
N VAL A 367 1.57 24.98 5.04
CA VAL A 367 1.81 25.32 6.46
C VAL A 367 1.80 26.84 6.66
N ASN A 368 1.19 27.31 7.74
CA ASN A 368 1.29 28.72 8.15
C ASN A 368 2.76 29.10 8.39
N GLY A 369 3.18 30.27 7.91
CA GLY A 369 4.59 30.68 7.95
C GLY A 369 5.24 30.67 9.32
N VAL A 370 4.50 31.01 10.39
CA VAL A 370 5.04 31.04 11.76
C VAL A 370 5.00 29.65 12.40
N LEU A 371 3.92 28.90 12.20
CA LEU A 371 3.83 27.51 12.66
C LEU A 371 4.90 26.62 12.01
N ALA A 372 5.31 26.93 10.78
CA ALA A 372 6.38 26.20 10.09
C ALA A 372 7.71 26.23 10.85
N LEU A 373 7.96 27.26 11.67
CA LEU A 373 9.17 27.40 12.49
C LEU A 373 9.23 26.40 13.64
N ARG A 374 8.12 25.76 13.99
CA ARG A 374 8.07 24.88 15.15
C ARG A 374 7.82 23.41 14.79
N THR A 375 7.78 23.08 13.49
CA THR A 375 7.62 21.70 13.04
C THR A 375 8.82 20.81 13.40
N SER A 376 8.59 19.50 13.44
CA SER A 376 9.66 18.48 13.53
C SER A 376 10.67 18.50 12.38
N ASN A 377 10.39 19.24 11.30
CA ASN A 377 11.29 19.49 10.18
C ASN A 377 11.42 20.99 9.87
N SER A 378 11.45 21.83 10.92
CA SER A 378 11.29 23.28 10.84
C SER A 378 12.27 23.95 9.90
N LEU A 379 13.53 23.50 9.87
CA LEU A 379 14.53 24.03 8.95
C LEU A 379 14.09 23.93 7.50
N GLU A 380 13.54 22.79 7.10
CA GLU A 380 13.12 22.57 5.72
C GLU A 380 11.77 23.25 5.42
N THR A 381 10.76 23.05 6.27
CA THR A 381 9.41 23.56 6.03
C THR A 381 9.35 25.08 6.15
N ALA A 382 10.09 25.67 7.10
CA ALA A 382 10.08 27.10 7.32
C ALA A 382 10.81 27.85 6.21
N LEU A 383 11.88 27.29 5.63
CA LEU A 383 12.62 27.90 4.50
C LEU A 383 11.75 28.23 3.28
N VAL A 384 10.63 27.53 3.10
CA VAL A 384 9.67 27.81 2.03
C VAL A 384 8.85 29.08 2.31
N LYS A 385 8.86 29.58 3.55
CA LYS A 385 7.98 30.64 4.06
C LYS A 385 8.74 31.95 4.25
N LEU A 386 8.05 33.05 3.95
CA LEU A 386 8.61 34.39 4.09
C LEU A 386 9.10 34.70 5.52
N PRO A 387 8.36 34.41 6.61
CA PRO A 387 8.81 34.73 7.97
C PRO A 387 10.16 34.09 8.33
N ALA A 388 10.39 32.83 7.94
CA ALA A 388 11.66 32.16 8.23
C ALA A 388 12.80 32.71 7.38
N ARG A 389 12.54 33.05 6.11
CA ARG A 389 13.54 33.70 5.26
C ARG A 389 13.97 35.04 5.86
N VAL A 390 13.01 35.84 6.33
CA VAL A 390 13.31 37.10 7.04
C VAL A 390 14.13 36.83 8.31
N CYS A 391 13.79 35.79 9.08
CA CYS A 391 14.57 35.38 10.26
C CYS A 391 16.02 35.03 9.91
N ILE A 392 16.24 34.23 8.85
CA ILE A 392 17.59 33.85 8.41
C ILE A 392 18.35 35.06 7.88
N THR A 393 17.70 35.93 7.10
CA THR A 393 18.30 37.18 6.63
C THR A 393 18.72 38.04 7.82
N PHE A 394 17.87 38.18 8.83
CA PHE A 394 18.21 38.94 10.04
C PHE A 394 19.40 38.34 10.79
N LEU A 395 19.43 37.01 11.01
CA LEU A 395 20.60 36.35 11.60
C LEU A 395 21.86 36.54 10.76
N SER A 396 21.76 36.45 9.43
CA SER A 396 22.87 36.71 8.51
C SER A 396 23.38 38.15 8.62
N THR A 397 22.49 39.14 8.80
CA THR A 397 22.86 40.54 9.07
C THR A 397 23.59 40.68 10.40
N VAL A 398 23.15 39.95 11.45
CA VAL A 398 23.85 39.93 12.74
C VAL A 398 25.30 39.44 12.54
N TYR A 399 25.51 38.32 11.85
CA TYR A 399 26.86 37.80 11.58
C TYR A 399 27.68 38.70 10.67
N LEU A 400 27.05 39.41 9.72
CA LEU A 400 27.72 40.39 8.89
C LEU A 400 28.29 41.54 9.74
N VAL A 401 27.50 42.04 10.69
CA VAL A 401 27.92 43.09 11.62
C VAL A 401 29.05 42.60 12.54
N PHE A 402 28.98 41.36 13.04
CA PHE A 402 30.09 40.74 13.77
C PHE A 402 31.36 40.68 12.93
N GLY A 403 31.26 40.22 11.68
CA GLY A 403 32.39 40.15 10.75
C GLY A 403 33.03 41.52 10.49
N ILE A 404 32.22 42.57 10.28
CA ILE A 404 32.72 43.94 10.11
C ILE A 404 33.45 44.43 11.37
N LYS A 405 32.88 44.20 12.56
CA LYS A 405 33.51 44.59 13.84
C LYS A 405 34.81 43.83 14.08
N GLN A 406 34.82 42.52 13.82
CA GLN A 406 36.02 41.68 13.96
C GLN A 406 37.09 42.11 12.97
N LEU A 407 36.71 42.44 11.73
CA LEU A 407 37.63 42.94 10.71
C LEU A 407 38.30 44.24 11.15
N MET A 408 37.58 45.14 11.84
CA MET A 408 38.18 46.34 12.41
C MET A 408 39.28 46.05 13.44
N SER A 409 39.18 44.93 14.16
CA SER A 409 40.18 44.52 15.16
C SER A 409 41.51 44.07 14.53
N VAL A 410 41.49 43.68 13.24
CA VAL A 410 42.69 43.34 12.47
C VAL A 410 43.59 44.56 12.26
N TRP A 411 43.04 45.78 12.27
CA TRP A 411 43.81 47.02 12.09
C TRP A 411 44.18 47.71 13.41
N THR A 412 43.93 47.09 14.56
CA THR A 412 44.32 47.63 15.87
C THR A 412 45.46 46.83 16.47
N GLU A 413 46.04 47.31 17.57
CA GLU A 413 47.08 46.58 18.33
C GLU A 413 46.58 45.22 18.87
N SER A 414 45.26 44.94 18.83
CA SER A 414 44.69 43.65 19.22
C SER A 414 45.01 42.48 18.27
N ILE A 415 45.55 42.77 17.07
CA ILE A 415 46.07 41.75 16.16
C ILE A 415 47.28 41.01 16.72
N TRP A 416 48.02 41.64 17.64
CA TRP A 416 49.20 41.07 18.23
C TRP A 416 48.85 40.20 19.44
N LEU A 417 49.59 39.10 19.63
CA LEU A 417 49.45 38.20 20.77
C LEU A 417 49.82 38.94 22.07
N PRO A 418 48.91 39.05 23.05
CA PRO A 418 49.21 39.69 24.33
C PRO A 418 50.04 38.78 25.24
N GLU A 419 50.78 39.38 26.17
CA GLU A 419 51.34 38.66 27.30
C GLU A 419 50.22 38.06 28.18
N ALA A 420 50.49 36.96 28.90
CA ALA A 420 49.49 36.21 29.66
C ALA A 420 48.65 37.07 30.62
N ASN A 421 49.31 38.00 31.32
CA ASN A 421 48.69 38.84 32.35
C ASN A 421 48.69 40.34 31.99
N SER A 422 49.04 40.69 30.76
CA SER A 422 49.14 42.08 30.32
C SER A 422 48.53 42.26 28.94
N THR A 423 47.96 43.44 28.67
CA THR A 423 47.46 43.80 27.34
C THR A 423 48.58 44.20 26.38
N THR A 424 49.83 44.23 26.86
CA THR A 424 51.01 44.51 26.03
C THR A 424 51.31 43.34 25.10
N PRO A 425 51.64 43.61 23.82
CA PRO A 425 51.99 42.57 22.88
C PRO A 425 53.32 41.93 23.24
N VAL A 426 53.44 40.62 23.03
CA VAL A 426 54.69 39.88 23.24
C VAL A 426 55.75 40.35 22.25
N GLU A 427 57.01 40.48 22.69
CA GLU A 427 58.16 40.72 21.83
C GLU A 427 58.94 39.41 21.55
N PRO A 428 59.18 39.03 20.27
CA PRO A 428 58.80 39.73 19.04
C PRO A 428 57.29 39.62 18.75
N ARG A 429 56.74 40.71 18.17
CA ARG A 429 55.31 40.82 17.86
C ARG A 429 54.84 39.66 17.00
N THR A 430 53.93 38.87 17.55
CA THR A 430 53.36 37.69 16.91
C THR A 430 51.90 37.94 16.56
N VAL A 431 51.50 37.67 15.32
CA VAL A 431 50.11 37.83 14.87
C VAL A 431 49.23 36.74 15.46
N LYS A 432 48.10 37.14 16.03
CA LYS A 432 47.10 36.25 16.59
C LYS A 432 46.19 35.70 15.49
N ILE A 433 46.26 34.39 15.25
CA ILE A 433 45.58 33.74 14.11
C ILE A 433 44.05 33.85 14.23
N SER A 434 43.50 33.72 15.44
CA SER A 434 42.06 33.85 15.68
C SER A 434 41.50 35.21 15.25
N VAL A 435 42.23 36.31 15.50
CA VAL A 435 41.79 37.67 15.13
C VAL A 435 41.63 37.83 13.63
N ILE A 436 42.45 37.12 12.83
CA ILE A 436 42.34 37.09 11.36
C ILE A 436 41.24 36.12 10.90
N ALA A 437 41.13 34.96 11.54
CA ALA A 437 40.20 33.92 11.13
C ALA A 437 38.73 34.25 11.48
N ASP A 438 38.48 34.92 12.60
CA ASP A 438 37.16 35.31 13.08
C ASP A 438 36.30 36.08 12.07
N PRO A 439 36.76 37.19 11.47
CA PRO A 439 35.97 37.91 10.48
C PRO A 439 35.67 37.02 9.26
N ILE A 440 36.62 36.18 8.85
CA ILE A 440 36.45 35.23 7.74
C ILE A 440 35.31 34.25 8.07
N ILE A 441 35.33 33.63 9.25
CA ILE A 441 34.29 32.72 9.71
C ILE A 441 32.92 33.43 9.72
N SER A 442 32.85 34.65 10.26
CA SER A 442 31.61 35.44 10.32
C SER A 442 31.06 35.82 8.94
N PHE A 443 31.92 36.22 8.00
CA PHE A 443 31.51 36.51 6.62
C PHE A 443 31.04 35.24 5.89
N TYR A 444 31.75 34.12 6.04
CA TYR A 444 31.32 32.83 5.47
C TYR A 444 29.97 32.41 6.05
N TRP A 445 29.77 32.56 7.36
CA TRP A 445 28.50 32.24 8.00
C TRP A 445 27.36 33.08 7.40
N SER A 446 27.53 34.40 7.37
CA SER A 446 26.55 35.33 6.82
C SER A 446 26.20 34.99 5.35
N PHE A 447 27.22 34.81 4.50
CA PHE A 447 27.07 34.51 3.08
C PHE A 447 26.38 33.16 2.82
N LEU A 448 26.78 32.10 3.54
CA LEU A 448 26.20 30.77 3.34
C LEU A 448 24.75 30.69 3.84
N PHE A 449 24.37 31.47 4.85
CA PHE A 449 22.96 31.60 5.27
C PHE A 449 22.10 32.23 4.16
N LEU A 450 22.56 33.32 3.54
CA LEU A 450 21.86 33.94 2.40
C LEU A 450 21.82 33.01 1.20
N SER A 451 22.92 32.32 0.91
CA SER A 451 22.99 31.30 -0.14
C SER A 451 21.98 30.17 0.12
N GLY A 452 21.78 29.77 1.38
CA GLY A 452 20.75 28.82 1.78
C GLY A 452 19.34 29.27 1.39
N ILE A 453 19.01 30.55 1.58
CA ILE A 453 17.72 31.11 1.15
C ILE A 453 17.58 31.03 -0.38
N VAL A 454 18.60 31.48 -1.12
CA VAL A 454 18.59 31.48 -2.59
C VAL A 454 18.44 30.05 -3.13
N ILE A 455 19.19 29.09 -2.60
CA ILE A 455 19.08 27.67 -2.97
C ILE A 455 17.70 27.11 -2.62
N GLY A 456 17.10 27.54 -1.51
CA GLY A 456 15.74 27.12 -1.14
C GLY A 456 14.67 27.62 -2.10
N ILE A 457 14.86 28.82 -2.67
CA ILE A 457 13.97 29.44 -3.65
C ILE A 457 14.16 28.80 -5.03
N VAL A 458 15.40 28.68 -5.49
CA VAL A 458 15.74 28.25 -6.86
C VAL A 458 15.73 26.73 -7.00
N ASN A 459 16.15 25.99 -5.97
CA ASN A 459 16.37 24.54 -6.04
C ASN A 459 15.39 23.75 -5.15
N THR A 460 15.86 23.14 -4.06
CA THR A 460 15.02 22.36 -3.14
C THR A 460 15.26 22.79 -1.70
N PRO A 461 14.21 22.80 -0.86
CA PRO A 461 14.35 23.17 0.55
C PRO A 461 15.25 22.18 1.31
N LEU A 462 15.33 20.92 0.84
CA LEU A 462 16.25 19.93 1.37
C LEU A 462 17.71 20.34 1.17
N ARG A 463 18.12 20.74 -0.04
CA ARG A 463 19.51 21.20 -0.29
C ARG A 463 19.85 22.45 0.51
N ALA A 464 18.90 23.37 0.65
CA ALA A 464 19.08 24.54 1.50
C ALA A 464 19.28 24.15 2.98
N LYS A 465 18.49 23.21 3.53
CA LYS A 465 18.70 22.66 4.86
C LYS A 465 20.10 22.03 5.02
N TRP A 466 20.54 21.22 4.06
CA TRP A 466 21.88 20.63 4.10
C TRP A 466 22.98 21.70 4.10
N LEU A 467 22.83 22.75 3.29
CA LEU A 467 23.78 23.86 3.29
C LEU A 467 23.83 24.56 4.66
N LEU A 468 22.66 24.88 5.26
CA LEU A 468 22.62 25.52 6.58
C LEU A 468 23.27 24.65 7.67
N LEU A 469 22.99 23.35 7.66
CA LEU A 469 23.62 22.41 8.61
C LEU A 469 25.12 22.29 8.37
N PHE A 470 25.56 22.21 7.11
CA PHE A 470 26.97 22.19 6.75
C PHE A 470 27.69 23.47 7.20
N THR A 471 27.08 24.64 7.01
CA THR A 471 27.59 25.92 7.52
C THR A 471 27.79 25.87 9.03
N GLY A 472 26.81 25.37 9.79
CA GLY A 472 26.95 25.23 11.24
C GLY A 472 28.11 24.32 11.67
N HIS A 473 28.35 23.21 10.96
CA HIS A 473 29.52 22.35 11.23
C HIS A 473 30.84 23.04 10.86
N LEU A 474 30.89 23.71 9.71
CA LEU A 474 32.09 24.41 9.26
C LEU A 474 32.50 25.49 10.26
N VAL A 475 31.53 26.20 10.82
CA VAL A 475 31.74 27.17 11.89
C VAL A 475 32.29 26.51 13.15
N ILE A 476 31.73 25.36 13.58
CA ILE A 476 32.23 24.64 14.76
C ILE A 476 33.70 24.26 14.55
N VAL A 477 34.02 23.71 13.38
CA VAL A 477 35.40 23.34 13.02
C VAL A 477 36.30 24.57 12.99
N GLY A 478 35.84 25.67 12.39
CA GLY A 478 36.58 26.92 12.32
C GLY A 478 36.88 27.51 13.70
N ASN A 479 35.88 27.58 14.59
CA ASN A 479 36.08 28.07 15.96
C ASN A 479 36.94 27.13 16.81
N LEU A 480 36.83 25.81 16.61
CA LEU A 480 37.71 24.85 17.28
C LEU A 480 39.16 25.03 16.82
N PHE A 481 39.38 25.25 15.53
CA PHE A 481 40.70 25.58 14.99
C PHE A 481 41.25 26.89 15.56
N CYS A 482 40.44 27.95 15.63
CA CYS A 482 40.81 29.21 16.30
C CYS A 482 41.19 28.97 17.77
N ALA A 483 40.38 28.21 18.51
CA ALA A 483 40.64 27.89 19.91
C ALA A 483 41.98 27.18 20.09
N LEU A 484 42.23 26.12 19.31
CA LEU A 484 43.47 25.35 19.37
C LEU A 484 44.68 26.21 18.97
N SER A 485 44.55 26.99 17.90
CA SER A 485 45.60 27.90 17.46
C SER A 485 45.93 28.91 18.56
N ASP A 486 44.93 29.50 19.21
CA ASP A 486 45.15 30.44 20.31
C ASP A 486 45.84 29.78 21.49
N PHE A 487 45.40 28.60 21.93
CA PHE A 487 46.06 27.90 23.04
C PHE A 487 47.52 27.57 22.73
N VAL A 488 47.79 27.12 21.50
CA VAL A 488 49.17 26.85 21.04
C VAL A 488 49.97 28.16 21.04
N GLN A 489 49.48 29.23 20.42
CA GLN A 489 50.19 30.51 20.36
C GLN A 489 50.44 31.09 21.78
N CYS A 490 49.43 31.13 22.64
CA CYS A 490 49.57 31.58 24.04
C CYS A 490 50.58 30.72 24.81
N SER A 491 50.64 29.41 24.56
CA SER A 491 51.54 28.49 25.26
C SER A 491 52.98 28.50 24.73
N THR A 492 53.18 28.63 23.42
CA THR A 492 54.52 28.49 22.80
C THR A 492 55.19 29.82 22.54
N GLN A 493 54.40 30.85 22.20
CA GLN A 493 54.88 32.17 21.81
C GLN A 493 54.53 33.24 22.85
N GLY A 494 53.54 32.99 23.71
CA GLY A 494 53.17 33.87 24.82
C GLY A 494 53.91 33.57 26.12
N THR A 495 53.62 34.36 27.15
CA THR A 495 54.12 34.13 28.52
C THR A 495 53.27 33.12 29.32
N GLY A 496 52.40 32.37 28.62
CA GLY A 496 51.51 31.36 29.18
C GLY A 496 50.03 31.54 28.80
N ILE A 497 49.19 30.59 29.21
CA ILE A 497 47.73 30.66 29.00
C ILE A 497 47.12 31.55 30.10
N GLY A 498 46.97 32.83 29.79
CA GLY A 498 46.37 33.82 30.69
C GLY A 498 44.93 34.22 30.33
N SER A 499 44.36 35.15 31.09
CA SER A 499 42.97 35.62 30.94
C SER A 499 42.68 36.30 29.60
N TYR A 500 43.72 36.77 28.91
CA TYR A 500 43.63 37.43 27.60
C TYR A 500 43.73 36.45 26.42
N CYS A 501 43.89 35.15 26.68
CA CYS A 501 43.86 34.12 25.64
C CYS A 501 42.40 33.84 25.23
N SER A 502 42.04 34.07 23.97
CA SER A 502 40.65 33.94 23.46
C SER A 502 40.19 32.50 23.27
N GLY A 503 41.07 31.51 23.42
CA GLY A 503 40.73 30.10 23.24
C GLY A 503 39.54 29.64 24.09
N THR A 504 39.40 30.17 25.32
CA THR A 504 38.25 29.87 26.21
C THR A 504 36.93 30.38 25.64
N SER A 505 36.90 31.60 25.09
CA SER A 505 35.73 32.19 24.45
C SER A 505 35.30 31.40 23.20
N HIS A 506 36.27 30.93 22.41
CA HIS A 506 35.99 30.07 21.25
C HIS A 506 35.42 28.71 21.68
N ILE A 507 35.91 28.10 22.76
CA ILE A 507 35.31 26.86 23.31
C ILE A 507 33.86 27.09 23.72
N VAL A 508 33.57 28.17 24.43
CA VAL A 508 32.20 28.52 24.84
C VAL A 508 31.31 28.68 23.61
N THR A 509 31.80 29.36 22.57
CA THR A 509 31.11 29.50 21.29
C THR A 509 30.87 28.14 20.63
N VAL A 510 31.87 27.26 20.56
CA VAL A 510 31.74 25.90 20.04
C VAL A 510 30.66 25.12 20.78
N ILE A 511 30.61 25.19 22.11
CA ILE A 511 29.58 24.50 22.91
C ILE A 511 28.17 25.02 22.57
N PHE A 512 27.98 26.34 22.49
CA PHE A 512 26.69 26.92 22.14
C PHE A 512 26.25 26.58 20.71
N VAL A 513 27.16 26.65 19.74
CA VAL A 513 26.86 26.28 18.35
C VAL A 513 26.61 24.78 18.23
N ALA A 514 27.37 23.93 18.94
CA ALA A 514 27.13 22.49 18.99
C ALA A 514 25.76 22.17 19.60
N PHE A 515 25.36 22.88 20.66
CA PHE A 515 24.01 22.74 21.23
C PHE A 515 22.92 23.19 20.24
N ALA A 516 23.08 24.32 19.58
CA ALA A 516 22.16 24.77 18.53
C ALA A 516 22.08 23.76 17.37
N MET A 517 23.20 23.17 16.98
CA MET A 517 23.28 22.11 15.97
C MET A 517 22.62 20.81 16.44
N TYR A 518 22.76 20.44 17.71
CA TYR A 518 22.01 19.32 18.30
C TYR A 518 20.50 19.55 18.19
N LEU A 519 20.01 20.74 18.54
CA LEU A 519 18.59 21.09 18.34
C LEU A 519 18.20 21.05 16.86
N ALA A 520 19.04 21.58 15.97
CA ALA A 520 18.84 21.57 14.52
C ALA A 520 18.77 20.14 13.94
N HIS A 521 19.51 19.19 14.50
CA HIS A 521 19.51 17.80 14.04
C HIS A 521 18.38 16.98 14.65
N PHE A 522 18.14 17.11 15.95
CA PHE A 522 17.34 16.18 16.74
C PHE A 522 16.01 16.77 17.22
N VAL A 523 15.99 18.05 17.61
CA VAL A 523 14.86 18.70 18.31
C VAL A 523 14.44 20.00 17.57
N GLN A 524 14.16 19.87 16.27
CA GLN A 524 14.00 21.02 15.36
C GLN A 524 12.90 22.01 15.75
N HIS A 525 11.92 21.57 16.53
CA HIS A 525 10.80 22.40 16.95
C HIS A 525 11.21 23.53 17.91
N TYR A 526 12.34 23.40 18.63
CA TYR A 526 12.88 24.48 19.48
C TYR A 526 14.03 25.26 18.86
N PHE A 527 14.51 24.83 17.68
CA PHE A 527 15.72 25.36 17.07
C PHE A 527 15.69 26.89 16.92
N TRP A 528 14.64 27.45 16.30
CA TRP A 528 14.59 28.89 16.03
C TRP A 528 14.52 29.73 17.31
N ILE A 529 13.74 29.29 18.30
CA ILE A 529 13.64 29.98 19.59
C ILE A 529 15.01 30.00 20.28
N ALA A 530 15.68 28.85 20.33
CA ALA A 530 17.01 28.74 20.93
C ALA A 530 18.05 29.56 20.15
N ALA A 531 18.05 29.50 18.82
CA ALA A 531 18.99 30.24 17.98
C ALA A 531 18.88 31.75 18.20
N PHE A 532 17.66 32.30 18.18
CA PHE A 532 17.46 33.73 18.45
C PHE A 532 17.75 34.11 19.90
N PHE A 533 17.37 33.28 20.86
CA PHE A 533 17.64 33.54 22.27
C PHE A 533 19.14 33.56 22.56
N LEU A 534 19.89 32.54 22.11
CA LEU A 534 21.33 32.43 22.28
C LEU A 534 22.06 33.56 21.54
N GLN A 535 21.66 33.86 20.30
CA GLN A 535 22.25 34.95 19.54
C GLN A 535 21.98 36.32 20.18
N GLY A 536 20.75 36.54 20.67
CA GLY A 536 20.38 37.76 21.39
C GLY A 536 21.19 37.94 22.67
N ALA A 537 21.32 36.88 23.47
CA ALA A 537 22.15 36.87 24.67
C ALA A 537 23.62 37.17 24.35
N PHE A 538 24.16 36.56 23.29
CA PHE A 538 25.53 36.80 22.85
C PHE A 538 25.76 38.25 22.37
N CYS A 539 24.81 38.84 21.65
CA CYS A 539 24.86 40.25 21.27
C CYS A 539 24.82 41.19 22.48
N LEU A 540 23.98 40.89 23.50
CA LEU A 540 23.91 41.69 24.72
C LEU A 540 25.15 41.52 25.60
N PHE A 541 25.74 40.33 25.64
CA PHE A 541 27.02 40.11 26.29
C PHE A 541 28.11 40.94 25.60
N SER A 542 28.20 40.85 24.27
CA SER A 542 29.16 41.64 23.47
C SER A 542 28.94 43.15 23.58
N PHE A 543 27.71 43.61 23.82
CA PHE A 543 27.39 45.02 24.04
C PHE A 543 28.11 45.61 25.27
N VAL A 544 28.38 44.81 26.30
CA VAL A 544 29.07 45.28 27.50
C VAL A 544 30.52 45.63 27.20
N ASP A 545 31.16 44.86 26.31
CA ASP A 545 32.60 44.94 26.02
C ASP A 545 32.93 45.83 24.80
N ILE A 546 31.93 46.28 24.04
CA ILE A 546 32.13 47.05 22.80
C ILE A 546 31.91 48.55 23.04
N GLU A 547 32.87 49.35 22.57
CA GLU A 547 32.81 50.81 22.60
C GLU A 547 32.26 51.42 21.29
N GLY A 548 31.92 52.71 21.33
CA GLY A 548 31.50 53.49 20.16
C GLY A 548 30.11 53.15 19.63
N TRP A 549 29.87 53.42 18.33
CA TRP A 549 28.55 53.26 17.71
C TRP A 549 28.11 51.80 17.54
N PHE A 550 29.06 50.86 17.45
CA PHE A 550 28.76 49.42 17.42
C PHE A 550 28.03 48.97 18.68
N ARG A 551 28.31 49.58 19.83
CA ARG A 551 27.59 49.31 21.08
C ARG A 551 26.08 49.44 20.88
N MET A 552 25.62 50.57 20.38
CA MET A 552 24.18 50.78 20.12
C MET A 552 23.62 49.81 19.09
N LEU A 553 24.42 49.42 18.08
CA LEU A 553 24.02 48.44 17.08
C LEU A 553 23.85 47.03 17.69
N PHE A 554 24.80 46.56 18.51
CA PHE A 554 24.69 45.25 19.17
C PHE A 554 23.54 45.19 20.18
N LEU A 555 23.26 46.30 20.87
CA LEU A 555 22.06 46.42 21.70
C LEU A 555 20.78 46.27 20.86
N ALA A 556 20.68 47.00 19.75
CA ALA A 556 19.52 46.94 18.86
C ALA A 556 19.32 45.55 18.25
N LEU A 557 20.40 44.91 17.78
CA LEU A 557 20.38 43.56 17.23
C LEU A 557 20.03 42.50 18.30
N GLY A 558 20.58 42.64 19.51
CA GLY A 558 20.29 41.75 20.64
C GLY A 558 18.82 41.82 21.05
N LEU A 559 18.30 43.04 21.26
CA LEU A 559 16.87 43.26 21.53
C LEU A 559 15.98 42.77 20.37
N GLY A 560 16.39 42.99 19.12
CA GLY A 560 15.71 42.48 17.95
C GLY A 560 15.59 40.94 17.94
N CYS A 561 16.67 40.23 18.30
CA CYS A 561 16.64 38.77 18.44
C CYS A 561 15.63 38.31 19.50
N PHE A 562 15.63 38.94 20.69
CA PHE A 562 14.65 38.62 21.75
C PHE A 562 13.21 38.92 21.33
N VAL A 563 12.97 40.03 20.64
CA VAL A 563 11.66 40.38 20.09
C VAL A 563 11.19 39.32 19.09
N VAL A 564 12.05 38.86 18.18
CA VAL A 564 11.71 37.78 17.24
C VAL A 564 11.39 36.48 17.98
N ALA A 565 12.22 36.07 18.94
CA ALA A 565 11.97 34.87 19.76
C ALA A 565 10.63 34.97 20.51
N PHE A 566 10.34 36.13 21.10
CA PHE A 566 9.10 36.40 21.81
C PHE A 566 7.88 36.39 20.87
N ILE A 567 7.98 36.99 19.68
CA ILE A 567 6.93 36.94 18.65
C ILE A 567 6.64 35.50 18.23
N ILE A 568 7.67 34.68 18.01
CA ILE A 568 7.50 33.26 17.67
C ILE A 568 6.71 32.54 18.79
N VAL A 569 7.10 32.73 20.05
CA VAL A 569 6.41 32.13 21.21
C VAL A 569 4.97 32.63 21.35
N LEU A 570 4.73 33.93 21.23
CA LEU A 570 3.40 34.53 21.35
C LEU A 570 2.46 34.09 20.23
N GLN A 571 2.91 34.15 18.98
CA GLN A 571 2.12 33.73 17.82
C GLN A 571 1.78 32.25 17.91
N PHE A 572 2.77 31.41 18.27
CA PHE A 572 2.52 30.00 18.51
C PHE A 572 1.48 29.79 19.63
N ARG A 573 1.65 30.43 20.79
CA ARG A 573 0.70 30.31 21.91
C ARG A 573 -0.70 30.79 21.52
N LYS A 574 -0.81 31.90 20.80
CA LYS A 574 -2.08 32.44 20.32
C LYS A 574 -2.76 31.46 19.37
N GLN A 575 -2.03 30.92 18.39
CA GLN A 575 -2.60 30.00 17.40
C GLN A 575 -2.92 28.64 18.00
N TYR A 576 -2.04 28.09 18.84
CA TYR A 576 -2.30 26.89 19.61
C TYR A 576 -3.54 27.05 20.49
N ARG A 577 -3.65 28.13 21.26
CA ARG A 577 -4.82 28.38 22.12
C ARG A 577 -6.09 28.53 21.30
N LYS A 578 -6.05 29.25 20.17
CA LYS A 578 -7.20 29.39 19.26
C LYS A 578 -7.66 28.02 18.75
N THR A 579 -6.77 27.25 18.13
CA THR A 579 -7.10 25.94 17.57
C THR A 579 -7.49 24.92 18.65
N PHE A 580 -6.85 24.98 19.83
CA PHE A 580 -7.21 24.14 20.98
C PHE A 580 -8.59 24.50 21.53
N MET A 581 -8.94 25.79 21.65
CA MET A 581 -10.28 26.20 22.09
C MET A 581 -11.36 25.80 21.10
N GLU A 582 -11.13 26.02 19.80
CA GLU A 582 -12.05 25.58 18.73
C GLU A 582 -12.26 24.07 18.76
N LEU A 583 -11.18 23.30 18.89
CA LEU A 583 -11.26 21.85 18.98
C LEU A 583 -11.91 21.40 20.29
N THR A 584 -11.56 21.97 21.43
CA THR A 584 -12.13 21.60 22.74
C THR A 584 -13.63 21.86 22.76
N ALA A 585 -14.07 22.99 22.19
CA ALA A 585 -15.49 23.28 22.04
C ALA A 585 -16.18 22.25 21.14
N ALA A 586 -15.56 21.89 20.01
CA ALA A 586 -16.09 20.89 19.09
C ALA A 586 -16.05 19.45 19.65
N MET A 587 -15.13 19.17 20.57
CA MET A 587 -14.94 17.86 21.21
C MET A 587 -15.71 17.70 22.52
N LYS A 588 -16.33 18.74 23.06
CA LYS A 588 -17.06 18.65 24.33
C LYS A 588 -18.15 17.58 24.30
N SER A 589 -18.96 17.56 23.23
CA SER A 589 -19.99 16.52 23.04
C SER A 589 -19.38 15.13 22.86
N PHE A 590 -18.23 15.05 22.20
CA PHE A 590 -17.49 13.80 22.02
C PHE A 590 -16.99 13.25 23.36
N ASP A 591 -16.39 14.09 24.20
CA ASP A 591 -15.91 13.68 25.52
C ASP A 591 -17.09 13.31 26.44
N GLU A 592 -18.20 14.05 26.44
CA GLU A 592 -19.42 13.69 27.21
C GLU A 592 -19.99 12.32 26.79
N SER A 593 -20.03 12.05 25.47
CA SER A 593 -20.45 10.74 24.94
C SER A 593 -19.47 9.64 25.35
N TRP A 594 -18.17 9.90 25.29
CA TRP A 594 -17.14 8.94 25.70
C TRP A 594 -17.22 8.58 27.17
N GLU A 595 -17.44 9.55 28.06
CA GLU A 595 -17.54 9.29 29.50
C GLU A 595 -18.74 8.36 29.79
N THR A 596 -19.87 8.57 29.11
CA THR A 596 -21.04 7.68 29.21
C THR A 596 -20.70 6.26 28.76
N VAL A 597 -20.06 6.10 27.60
CA VAL A 597 -19.62 4.80 27.08
C VAL A 597 -18.63 4.13 28.03
N ARG A 598 -17.70 4.89 28.60
CA ARG A 598 -16.69 4.40 29.54
C ARG A 598 -17.32 3.88 30.82
N GLU A 599 -18.27 4.63 31.39
CA GLU A 599 -18.99 4.23 32.60
C GLU A 599 -19.80 2.95 32.39
N GLN A 600 -20.48 2.83 31.24
CA GLN A 600 -21.27 1.64 30.90
C GLN A 600 -20.40 0.41 30.59
N ASN A 601 -19.21 0.59 30.03
CA ASN A 601 -18.36 -0.49 29.50
C ASN A 601 -17.01 -0.61 30.22
N THR A 602 -16.93 -0.25 31.51
CA THR A 602 -15.65 -0.18 32.24
C THR A 602 -14.90 -1.51 32.24
N GLN A 603 -15.60 -2.63 32.40
CA GLN A 603 -14.98 -3.97 32.41
C GLN A 603 -14.38 -4.32 31.03
N ALA A 604 -15.13 -4.12 29.95
CA ALA A 604 -14.67 -4.41 28.60
C ALA A 604 -13.46 -3.52 28.20
N ILE A 605 -13.48 -2.24 28.55
CA ILE A 605 -12.35 -1.32 28.32
C ILE A 605 -11.10 -1.79 29.07
N GLU A 606 -11.22 -2.21 30.33
CA GLU A 606 -10.08 -2.69 31.10
C GLU A 606 -9.52 -3.99 30.51
N GLU A 607 -10.38 -4.90 30.05
CA GLU A 607 -9.92 -6.12 29.39
C GLU A 607 -9.23 -5.83 28.04
N ILE A 608 -9.75 -4.90 27.24
CA ILE A 608 -9.08 -4.39 26.04
C ILE A 608 -7.70 -3.82 26.40
N ASN A 609 -7.61 -3.02 27.46
CA ASN A 609 -6.34 -2.44 27.92
C ASN A 609 -5.33 -3.53 28.27
N GLN A 610 -5.74 -4.55 29.02
CA GLN A 610 -4.87 -5.65 29.43
C GLN A 610 -4.36 -6.43 28.21
N ARG A 611 -5.24 -6.81 27.27
CA ARG A 611 -4.88 -7.55 26.06
C ARG A 611 -3.94 -6.72 25.16
N VAL A 612 -4.24 -5.44 24.94
CA VAL A 612 -3.39 -4.56 24.12
C VAL A 612 -2.04 -4.30 24.80
N ARG A 613 -1.99 -4.15 26.13
CA ARG A 613 -0.72 -4.00 26.87
C ARG A 613 0.12 -5.26 26.75
N SER A 614 -0.47 -6.46 26.82
CA SER A 614 0.23 -7.73 26.59
C SER A 614 0.88 -7.77 25.21
N ILE A 615 0.13 -7.44 24.15
CA ILE A 615 0.67 -7.38 22.77
C ILE A 615 1.81 -6.33 22.67
N SER A 616 1.64 -5.18 23.31
CA SER A 616 2.63 -4.10 23.29
C SER A 616 3.91 -4.48 24.05
N GLN A 617 3.79 -5.22 25.15
CA GLN A 617 4.93 -5.72 25.92
C GLN A 617 5.72 -6.75 25.12
N GLU A 618 5.05 -7.74 24.53
CA GLU A 618 5.67 -8.74 23.65
C GLU A 618 6.41 -8.08 22.47
N LEU A 619 5.76 -7.11 21.81
CA LEU A 619 6.39 -6.34 20.73
C LEU A 619 7.65 -5.60 21.20
N ASN A 620 7.59 -4.97 22.38
CA ASN A 620 8.73 -4.26 22.97
C ASN A 620 9.87 -5.22 23.35
N GLU A 621 9.55 -6.43 23.82
CA GLU A 621 10.54 -7.47 24.10
C GLU A 621 11.23 -7.94 22.84
N VAL A 622 10.47 -8.18 21.76
CA VAL A 622 11.03 -8.51 20.44
C VAL A 622 11.97 -7.41 19.96
N ILE A 623 11.55 -6.13 20.02
CA ILE A 623 12.36 -4.98 19.60
C ILE A 623 13.64 -4.86 20.45
N LYS A 624 13.53 -4.98 21.78
CA LYS A 624 14.67 -4.91 22.71
C LYS A 624 15.62 -6.11 22.53
N GLY A 625 15.09 -7.28 22.19
CA GLY A 625 15.88 -8.48 21.92
C GLY A 625 16.86 -8.29 20.77
N GLY A 626 16.47 -7.53 19.74
CA GLY A 626 17.32 -7.22 18.59
C GLY A 626 18.55 -6.39 18.95
N THR A 627 18.44 -5.43 19.87
CA THR A 627 19.51 -4.45 20.15
C THR A 627 20.57 -4.91 21.15
N LYS A 628 20.41 -6.09 21.76
CA LYS A 628 21.33 -6.59 22.80
C LYS A 628 22.75 -6.92 22.31
N THR A 629 22.95 -7.14 21.02
CA THR A 629 24.29 -7.49 20.50
C THR A 629 25.06 -6.20 20.20
N TRP A 630 26.16 -5.96 20.92
CA TRP A 630 27.01 -4.76 20.75
C TRP A 630 27.44 -4.54 19.30
N THR A 631 27.73 -5.62 18.55
CA THR A 631 28.10 -5.56 17.13
C THR A 631 26.96 -5.03 16.25
N LEU A 632 25.71 -5.37 16.57
CA LEU A 632 24.53 -4.85 15.88
C LEU A 632 24.28 -3.39 16.26
N TYR A 633 24.43 -3.04 17.54
CA TYR A 633 24.34 -1.65 17.99
C TYR A 633 25.35 -0.77 17.25
N LEU A 634 26.62 -1.20 17.14
CA LEU A 634 27.62 -0.46 16.35
C LEU A 634 27.28 -0.43 14.87
N SER A 635 26.84 -1.54 14.29
CA SER A 635 26.46 -1.57 12.87
C SER A 635 25.30 -0.63 12.57
N VAL A 636 24.35 -0.47 13.49
CA VAL A 636 23.25 0.49 13.40
C VAL A 636 23.75 1.92 13.61
N MET A 637 24.61 2.15 14.61
CA MET A 637 25.17 3.47 14.92
C MET A 637 26.05 4.01 13.79
N LEU A 638 26.86 3.15 13.18
CA LEU A 638 27.71 3.46 12.03
C LEU A 638 26.93 3.52 10.70
N GLY A 639 25.62 3.27 10.73
CA GLY A 639 24.77 3.31 9.54
C GLY A 639 24.98 2.17 8.55
N MET A 640 25.82 1.17 8.88
CA MET A 640 26.06 -0.02 8.06
C MET A 640 24.80 -0.90 7.95
N ARG A 641 23.95 -0.90 8.98
CA ARG A 641 22.68 -1.62 8.98
C ARG A 641 21.54 -0.71 9.42
N ARG A 642 20.50 -0.60 8.60
CA ARG A 642 19.33 0.19 8.93
C ARG A 642 18.36 -0.65 9.76
N SER A 643 18.17 -0.29 11.03
CA SER A 643 17.15 -0.93 11.87
C SER A 643 15.76 -0.78 11.24
N ARG A 644 14.98 -1.87 11.21
CA ARG A 644 13.55 -1.83 10.83
C ARG A 644 12.75 -1.03 11.84
N TYR A 645 13.14 -1.00 13.11
CA TYR A 645 12.51 -0.14 14.11
C TYR A 645 13.28 1.18 14.28
N SER A 646 12.59 2.30 14.07
CA SER A 646 13.15 3.63 14.23
C SER A 646 13.00 4.11 15.67
N SER A 647 14.05 3.99 16.49
CA SER A 647 14.08 4.52 17.87
C SER A 647 13.72 6.00 17.94
N ARG A 648 14.04 6.78 16.90
CA ARG A 648 13.74 8.21 16.83
C ARG A 648 12.25 8.54 16.76
N ASN A 649 11.46 7.70 16.08
CA ASN A 649 10.05 7.98 15.77
C ASN A 649 9.10 6.96 16.40
N ASP A 650 9.63 6.01 17.16
CA ASP A 650 8.89 4.89 17.75
C ASP A 650 8.03 4.17 16.70
N LYS A 651 8.63 3.93 15.53
CA LYS A 651 7.93 3.45 14.33
C LYS A 651 8.72 2.37 13.63
N ILE A 652 8.02 1.30 13.29
CA ILE A 652 8.52 0.34 12.32
C ILE A 652 8.59 0.98 10.92
N ARG A 653 9.60 0.55 10.17
CA ARG A 653 9.86 0.92 8.78
C ARG A 653 9.42 -0.22 7.89
N GLN A 654 8.80 0.14 6.76
CA GLN A 654 8.64 -0.71 5.60
C GLN A 654 10.01 -1.22 5.15
N GLU A 655 10.03 -2.36 4.46
CA GLU A 655 11.25 -2.95 3.93
C GLU A 655 11.94 -2.04 2.89
N SER A 656 11.13 -1.41 2.03
CA SER A 656 11.60 -0.48 1.02
C SER A 656 11.65 0.95 1.56
N SER A 657 12.74 1.66 1.25
CA SER A 657 12.80 3.13 1.37
C SER A 657 12.58 3.85 0.03
N ASP A 658 12.31 3.11 -1.05
CA ASP A 658 11.94 3.68 -2.35
C ASP A 658 10.44 4.00 -2.33
N PHE A 659 10.12 5.29 -2.48
CA PHE A 659 8.76 5.78 -2.40
C PHE A 659 7.87 5.29 -3.55
N GLU A 660 8.43 5.10 -4.75
CA GLU A 660 7.72 4.53 -5.90
C GLU A 660 7.38 3.07 -5.63
N ARG A 661 8.36 2.29 -5.17
CA ARG A 661 8.17 0.87 -4.86
C ARG A 661 7.12 0.65 -3.77
N LEU A 662 7.08 1.52 -2.76
CA LEU A 662 6.06 1.45 -1.70
C LEU A 662 4.64 1.67 -2.24
N PHE A 663 4.47 2.57 -3.20
CA PHE A 663 3.17 2.82 -3.83
C PHE A 663 2.75 1.68 -4.76
N LEU A 664 3.69 1.10 -5.51
CA LEU A 664 3.42 -0.09 -6.33
C LEU A 664 2.99 -1.27 -5.45
N GLN A 665 3.71 -1.51 -4.35
CA GLN A 665 3.36 -2.52 -3.35
C GLN A 665 1.98 -2.27 -2.74
N ALA A 666 1.70 -1.02 -2.33
CA ALA A 666 0.41 -0.64 -1.77
C ALA A 666 -0.74 -0.89 -2.75
N GLN A 667 -0.57 -0.52 -4.03
CA GLN A 667 -1.57 -0.74 -5.07
C GLN A 667 -1.84 -2.23 -5.32
N GLU A 668 -0.80 -3.06 -5.33
CA GLU A 668 -0.93 -4.51 -5.51
C GLU A 668 -1.71 -5.19 -4.39
N ILE A 669 -1.41 -4.82 -3.14
CA ILE A 669 -1.94 -5.51 -1.97
C ILE A 669 -3.25 -4.93 -1.45
N SER A 670 -3.56 -3.65 -1.73
CA SER A 670 -4.65 -2.94 -1.06
C SER A 670 -6.02 -3.61 -1.20
N ALA A 671 -6.44 -3.95 -2.41
CA ALA A 671 -7.74 -4.59 -2.63
C ALA A 671 -7.82 -5.96 -1.91
N GLN A 672 -6.77 -6.78 -2.10
CA GLN A 672 -6.73 -8.14 -1.57
C GLN A 672 -6.66 -8.14 -0.04
N PHE A 673 -5.89 -7.23 0.56
CA PHE A 673 -5.81 -7.07 2.01
C PHE A 673 -7.16 -6.72 2.60
N GLN A 674 -7.88 -5.76 2.01
CA GLN A 674 -9.16 -5.30 2.55
C GLN A 674 -10.26 -6.36 2.40
N LEU A 675 -10.30 -7.07 1.27
CA LEU A 675 -11.18 -8.23 1.09
C LEU A 675 -10.85 -9.37 2.05
N TRP A 676 -9.56 -9.60 2.32
CA TRP A 676 -9.13 -10.60 3.29
C TRP A 676 -9.56 -10.22 4.70
N VAL A 677 -9.36 -8.97 5.13
CA VAL A 677 -9.87 -8.46 6.42
C VAL A 677 -11.38 -8.64 6.50
N SER A 678 -12.14 -8.26 5.47
CA SER A 678 -13.59 -8.50 5.40
C SER A 678 -13.98 -9.98 5.54
N SER A 679 -13.15 -10.91 5.05
CA SER A 679 -13.48 -12.33 5.02
C SER A 679 -13.35 -13.04 6.36
N TRP A 680 -12.45 -12.58 7.24
CA TRP A 680 -12.26 -13.17 8.57
C TRP A 680 -12.90 -12.36 9.69
N ASN A 681 -13.24 -11.10 9.44
CA ASN A 681 -13.84 -10.22 10.43
C ASN A 681 -15.21 -10.74 10.88
N GLN A 682 -15.35 -11.06 12.17
CA GLN A 682 -16.57 -11.65 12.74
C GLN A 682 -17.55 -10.62 13.31
N VAL A 683 -17.09 -9.41 13.61
CA VAL A 683 -17.86 -8.36 14.30
C VAL A 683 -17.79 -7.04 13.54
N GLY A 684 -18.91 -6.32 13.48
CA GLY A 684 -18.99 -5.09 12.70
C GLY A 684 -18.80 -5.26 11.18
N ARG A 685 -18.77 -4.13 10.45
CA ARG A 685 -18.46 -4.10 9.02
C ARG A 685 -17.06 -3.58 8.75
N VAL A 686 -16.46 -4.00 7.64
CA VAL A 686 -15.17 -3.46 7.18
C VAL A 686 -15.42 -2.39 6.13
N GLU A 687 -15.17 -1.13 6.48
CA GLU A 687 -15.11 -0.02 5.53
C GLU A 687 -13.75 0.00 4.82
N HIS A 688 -13.82 -0.15 3.49
CA HIS A 688 -12.66 -0.15 2.63
C HIS A 688 -12.08 1.27 2.48
N GLY A 689 -10.79 1.41 2.70
CA GLY A 689 -10.06 2.67 2.60
C GLY A 689 -9.29 2.78 1.29
N ASN A 690 -9.33 3.98 0.69
CA ASN A 690 -8.51 4.26 -0.48
C ASN A 690 -7.03 4.25 -0.12
N VAL A 691 -6.19 3.82 -1.07
CA VAL A 691 -4.73 3.98 -0.96
C VAL A 691 -4.45 5.47 -0.78
N LYS A 692 -3.61 5.81 0.20
CA LYS A 692 -3.32 7.21 0.51
C LYS A 692 -2.82 7.95 -0.73
N SER A 693 -3.38 9.13 -1.01
CA SER A 693 -2.95 9.94 -2.15
C SER A 693 -1.46 10.31 -2.09
N CYS A 694 -0.82 10.37 -3.26
CA CYS A 694 0.60 10.71 -3.41
C CYS A 694 0.96 12.02 -2.70
N SER A 695 0.15 13.06 -2.88
CA SER A 695 0.35 14.38 -2.26
C SER A 695 0.31 14.31 -0.73
N ARG A 696 -0.68 13.61 -0.16
CA ARG A 696 -0.83 13.48 1.30
C ARG A 696 0.26 12.60 1.91
N ALA A 697 0.67 11.55 1.19
CA ALA A 697 1.80 10.72 1.60
C ALA A 697 3.10 11.54 1.64
N MET A 698 3.43 12.29 0.58
CA MET A 698 4.62 13.17 0.56
C MET A 698 4.60 14.18 1.70
N GLN A 699 3.46 14.84 1.90
CA GLN A 699 3.28 15.80 2.99
C GLN A 699 3.55 15.16 4.36
N LYS A 700 3.00 13.96 4.61
CA LYS A 700 3.24 13.22 5.86
C LYS A 700 4.70 12.83 6.01
N THR A 701 5.34 12.35 4.94
CA THR A 701 6.75 11.98 4.95
C THR A 701 7.67 13.16 5.25
N VAL A 702 7.42 14.32 4.64
CA VAL A 702 8.24 15.52 4.84
C VAL A 702 8.04 16.12 6.23
N ARG A 703 6.78 16.19 6.71
CA ARG A 703 6.46 16.78 8.01
C ARG A 703 6.86 15.87 9.18
N SER A 704 6.40 14.61 9.15
CA SER A 704 6.47 13.72 10.31
C SER A 704 7.65 12.76 10.26
N TYR A 705 8.15 12.40 9.08
CA TYR A 705 9.16 11.34 8.92
C TYR A 705 10.49 11.83 8.33
N GLN A 706 10.68 13.15 8.23
CA GLN A 706 11.94 13.74 7.75
C GLN A 706 12.41 13.18 6.40
N ARG A 707 11.45 12.99 5.48
CA ARG A 707 11.69 12.42 4.14
C ARG A 707 12.10 10.94 4.12
N ASP A 708 11.89 10.21 5.21
CA ASP A 708 12.01 8.75 5.22
C ASP A 708 10.64 8.10 4.88
N PRO A 709 10.41 7.70 3.62
CA PRO A 709 9.14 7.11 3.21
C PRO A 709 8.91 5.73 3.81
N SER A 710 9.95 5.04 4.29
CA SER A 710 9.80 3.74 4.94
C SER A 710 8.95 3.82 6.21
N CYS A 711 8.80 4.99 6.83
CA CYS A 711 7.95 5.17 8.01
C CYS A 711 6.43 5.28 7.68
N LEU A 712 6.05 5.20 6.41
CA LEU A 712 4.64 5.21 5.98
C LEU A 712 4.02 3.82 6.13
N THR A 713 3.34 3.62 7.25
CA THR A 713 2.62 2.37 7.58
C THR A 713 1.13 2.39 7.20
N ASP A 714 0.64 3.52 6.70
CA ASP A 714 -0.79 3.76 6.45
C ASP A 714 -1.06 4.11 4.98
N LEU A 715 -0.25 3.59 4.05
CA LEU A 715 -0.54 3.67 2.62
C LEU A 715 -1.78 2.84 2.27
N VAL A 716 -1.80 1.59 2.74
CA VAL A 716 -2.95 0.69 2.71
C VAL A 716 -3.62 0.71 4.07
N ARG A 717 -4.94 0.93 4.10
CA ARG A 717 -5.70 0.98 5.34
C ARG A 717 -7.16 0.59 5.15
N CYS A 718 -7.75 0.00 6.17
CA CYS A 718 -9.21 -0.20 6.28
C CYS A 718 -9.68 0.18 7.69
N THR A 719 -11.00 0.36 7.83
CA THR A 719 -11.63 0.62 9.11
C THR A 719 -12.62 -0.50 9.41
N VAL A 720 -12.51 -1.17 10.55
CA VAL A 720 -13.55 -2.03 11.09
C VAL A 720 -14.46 -1.16 11.93
N VAL A 721 -15.76 -1.21 11.66
CA VAL A 721 -16.77 -0.39 12.28
C VAL A 721 -17.68 -1.32 13.08
N VAL A 722 -17.64 -1.30 14.41
CA VAL A 722 -18.28 -2.27 15.33
C VAL A 722 -19.42 -1.65 16.13
N GLN A 723 -20.39 -2.34 16.70
CA GLN A 723 -21.55 -1.66 17.34
C GLN A 723 -21.40 -1.38 18.84
N SER A 724 -20.38 -1.93 19.48
CA SER A 724 -20.17 -1.84 20.93
C SER A 724 -18.69 -1.99 21.31
N ILE A 725 -18.34 -1.60 22.53
CA ILE A 725 -17.02 -1.87 23.11
C ILE A 725 -16.78 -3.37 23.29
N ASP A 726 -17.82 -4.17 23.56
CA ASP A 726 -17.70 -5.63 23.62
C ASP A 726 -17.31 -6.23 22.27
N GLU A 727 -17.81 -5.69 21.16
CA GLU A 727 -17.33 -6.07 19.84
C GLU A 727 -15.87 -5.65 19.59
N VAL A 728 -15.41 -4.51 20.11
CA VAL A 728 -13.96 -4.16 20.08
C VAL A 728 -13.16 -5.22 20.83
N LEU A 729 -13.62 -5.67 22.00
CA LEU A 729 -12.96 -6.72 22.79
C LEU A 729 -12.93 -8.06 22.04
N ALA A 730 -14.06 -8.47 21.46
CA ALA A 730 -14.14 -9.66 20.62
C ALA A 730 -13.19 -9.56 19.42
N TRP A 731 -13.12 -8.39 18.77
CA TRP A 731 -12.23 -8.13 17.66
C TRP A 731 -10.75 -8.22 18.07
N VAL A 732 -10.34 -7.63 19.19
CA VAL A 732 -8.96 -7.71 19.72
C VAL A 732 -8.58 -9.15 20.03
N THR A 733 -9.52 -9.92 20.57
CA THR A 733 -9.36 -11.35 20.82
C THR A 733 -9.09 -12.09 19.52
N PHE A 734 -9.95 -11.91 18.51
CA PHE A 734 -9.79 -12.56 17.22
C PHE A 734 -8.52 -12.12 16.48
N LEU A 735 -8.17 -10.83 16.53
CA LEU A 735 -6.93 -10.31 15.98
C LEU A 735 -5.73 -11.05 16.54
N ARG A 736 -5.69 -11.28 17.86
CA ARG A 736 -4.59 -12.00 18.51
C ARG A 736 -4.50 -13.45 18.02
N GLU A 737 -5.62 -14.09 17.72
CA GLU A 737 -5.66 -15.46 17.20
C GLU A 737 -5.20 -15.56 15.74
N GLN A 738 -5.43 -14.50 14.95
CA GLN A 738 -5.08 -14.43 13.53
C GLN A 738 -3.72 -13.78 13.25
N SER A 739 -2.90 -13.53 14.28
CA SER A 739 -1.63 -12.82 14.12
C SER A 739 -0.53 -13.30 15.04
N VAL A 740 0.71 -13.10 14.58
CA VAL A 740 1.91 -13.16 15.43
C VAL A 740 2.36 -11.75 15.79
N VAL A 741 3.17 -11.57 16.83
CA VAL A 741 3.68 -10.24 17.21
C VAL A 741 5.15 -10.08 16.85
N GLY A 742 5.46 -9.04 16.10
CA GLY A 742 6.84 -8.64 15.83
C GLY A 742 7.67 -9.63 15.00
N PHE A 743 7.05 -10.51 14.22
CA PHE A 743 7.77 -11.43 13.34
C PHE A 743 8.76 -10.68 12.43
N GLU A 744 10.00 -11.16 12.37
CA GLU A 744 11.09 -10.58 11.57
C GLU A 744 11.45 -9.10 11.84
N VAL A 745 10.93 -8.46 12.90
CA VAL A 745 11.27 -7.06 13.23
C VAL A 745 12.79 -6.88 13.44
N ASN A 746 13.49 -7.94 13.86
CA ASN A 746 14.93 -7.94 14.08
C ASN A 746 15.78 -8.27 12.83
N GLY A 747 15.15 -8.46 11.65
CA GLY A 747 15.84 -8.62 10.37
C GLY A 747 16.77 -9.84 10.30
N ARG A 748 16.37 -11.00 10.81
CA ARG A 748 17.13 -12.25 10.59
C ARG A 748 16.89 -12.78 9.16
N ASP A 749 17.35 -12.04 8.17
CA ASP A 749 17.54 -12.53 6.79
C ASP A 749 18.85 -13.31 6.69
N LYS A 750 19.06 -14.31 7.54
CA LYS A 750 20.05 -15.35 7.23
C LYS A 750 19.28 -16.54 6.66
N PRO A 751 19.37 -16.80 5.35
CA PRO A 751 18.89 -18.05 4.77
C PRO A 751 19.54 -19.20 5.56
N GLY A 752 18.75 -19.93 6.34
CA GLY A 752 19.21 -21.10 7.11
C GLY A 752 19.57 -20.92 8.59
N SER A 753 19.39 -19.75 9.24
CA SER A 753 19.84 -19.55 10.64
C SER A 753 18.76 -19.39 11.71
N SER A 754 17.48 -19.62 11.45
CA SER A 754 16.52 -19.80 12.54
C SER A 754 15.45 -20.80 12.15
N ARG A 755 15.59 -22.02 12.68
CA ARG A 755 14.44 -22.69 13.28
C ARG A 755 13.70 -21.61 14.07
N VAL A 756 12.59 -21.11 13.53
CA VAL A 756 11.47 -20.81 14.39
C VAL A 756 11.29 -22.11 15.16
N THR A 757 11.57 -22.09 16.46
CA THR A 757 11.26 -23.23 17.33
C THR A 757 9.81 -23.54 17.05
N SER A 758 9.56 -24.71 16.46
CA SER A 758 8.23 -25.16 16.13
C SER A 758 7.32 -25.01 17.34
N GLU A 759 7.88 -25.12 18.55
CA GLU A 759 7.24 -24.87 19.85
C GLU A 759 6.48 -23.54 19.98
N ASP A 760 6.87 -22.40 19.39
CA ASP A 760 6.08 -21.15 19.52
C ASP A 760 4.92 -21.06 18.50
N ILE A 761 5.03 -21.79 17.38
CA ILE A 761 3.94 -21.96 16.40
C ILE A 761 3.03 -23.14 16.80
N GLU A 762 3.58 -24.15 17.49
CA GLU A 762 2.90 -25.37 17.95
C GLU A 762 2.26 -25.19 19.35
N ALA A 763 2.73 -24.25 20.17
CA ALA A 763 2.09 -23.92 21.45
C ALA A 763 0.73 -23.22 21.27
N GLY A 764 0.44 -22.70 20.07
CA GLY A 764 -0.93 -22.41 19.61
C GLY A 764 -1.65 -23.69 19.20
N ARG A 765 -1.94 -24.56 20.16
CA ARG A 765 -2.59 -25.86 19.98
C ARG A 765 -3.91 -25.75 19.22
N ASP A 766 -3.87 -26.10 17.94
CA ASP A 766 -4.66 -27.18 17.33
C ASP A 766 -4.36 -27.18 15.83
N ALA A 767 -4.06 -28.36 15.26
CA ALA A 767 -3.89 -28.55 13.82
C ALA A 767 -5.16 -28.18 12.97
N MET A 768 -6.22 -27.71 13.64
CA MET A 768 -7.44 -27.16 13.05
C MET A 768 -7.46 -25.63 12.93
N ARG A 769 -6.55 -24.87 13.56
CA ARG A 769 -6.52 -23.41 13.40
C ARG A 769 -5.87 -23.05 12.06
N GLY A 770 -6.60 -22.24 11.27
CA GLY A 770 -6.20 -21.83 9.92
C GLY A 770 -4.85 -21.10 9.85
N ASP A 771 -4.34 -20.95 8.63
CA ASP A 771 -3.07 -20.27 8.36
C ASP A 771 -3.05 -18.82 8.90
N ILE A 772 -1.99 -18.45 9.63
CA ILE A 772 -1.76 -17.07 10.09
C ILE A 772 -1.04 -16.27 8.99
N PHE A 773 -1.63 -15.15 8.54
CA PHE A 773 -1.13 -14.37 7.41
C PHE A 773 -0.51 -13.00 7.78
N MET A 774 -0.53 -12.60 9.05
CA MET A 774 -0.08 -11.27 9.46
C MET A 774 0.75 -11.24 10.75
N SER A 775 1.60 -10.22 10.84
CA SER A 775 2.42 -9.90 12.01
C SER A 775 2.06 -8.52 12.56
N ILE A 776 1.69 -8.39 13.83
CA ILE A 776 1.44 -7.10 14.49
C ILE A 776 2.78 -6.38 14.67
N THR A 777 2.86 -5.16 14.14
CA THR A 777 4.06 -4.32 14.17
C THR A 777 3.89 -3.04 14.99
N SER A 778 2.65 -2.68 15.31
CA SER A 778 2.29 -1.60 16.23
C SER A 778 0.84 -1.79 16.64
N ILE A 779 0.52 -1.47 17.89
CA ILE A 779 -0.86 -1.35 18.36
C ILE A 779 -0.99 -0.10 19.24
N LYS A 780 -2.04 0.67 19.03
CA LYS A 780 -2.31 1.93 19.73
C LYS A 780 -3.74 1.91 20.24
N ASN A 781 -3.88 1.74 21.54
CA ASN A 781 -5.15 1.81 22.22
C ASN A 781 -5.38 3.22 22.75
N ARG A 782 -6.33 3.94 22.14
CA ARG A 782 -6.77 5.25 22.65
C ARG A 782 -8.03 5.16 23.53
N TYR A 783 -8.58 3.97 23.74
CA TYR A 783 -9.64 3.73 24.73
C TYR A 783 -9.08 3.66 26.17
N ASP A 784 -7.77 3.45 26.33
CA ASP A 784 -7.10 3.42 27.63
C ASP A 784 -7.34 4.73 28.39
N PRO A 785 -7.91 4.72 29.62
CA PRO A 785 -8.14 5.91 30.43
C PRO A 785 -6.87 6.71 30.73
N SER A 786 -5.70 6.07 30.72
CA SER A 786 -4.40 6.74 30.89
C SER A 786 -3.92 7.47 29.62
N TYR A 787 -4.56 7.21 28.47
CA TYR A 787 -4.24 7.87 27.21
C TYR A 787 -4.66 9.35 27.26
N LYS A 788 -3.70 10.25 27.01
CA LYS A 788 -3.96 11.69 26.95
C LYS A 788 -4.72 12.05 25.66
N ALA A 789 -6.04 11.98 25.74
CA ALA A 789 -7.02 12.37 24.72
C ALA A 789 -6.68 13.67 23.97
N SER A 790 -6.19 14.68 24.70
CA SER A 790 -5.83 15.98 24.14
C SER A 790 -4.78 15.91 23.02
N ILE A 791 -3.95 14.87 23.00
CA ILE A 791 -2.92 14.66 21.97
C ILE A 791 -3.53 14.18 20.64
N SER A 792 -4.59 13.35 20.70
CA SER A 792 -5.40 13.01 19.52
C SER A 792 -6.55 13.99 19.33
N GLY A 793 -6.57 15.12 20.03
CA GLY A 793 -7.66 16.09 19.92
C GLY A 793 -9.02 15.48 20.26
N GLY A 794 -9.07 14.60 21.25
CA GLY A 794 -10.30 13.96 21.72
C GLY A 794 -10.60 12.59 21.11
N TYR A 795 -9.99 12.17 20.00
CA TYR A 795 -10.33 10.87 19.39
C TYR A 795 -9.99 9.66 20.26
N ARG A 796 -10.91 8.68 20.25
CA ARG A 796 -10.78 7.33 20.79
C ARG A 796 -10.94 6.34 19.63
N ASP A 797 -9.96 5.47 19.48
CA ASP A 797 -9.90 4.40 18.48
C ASP A 797 -8.85 3.37 18.90
N LEU A 798 -8.92 2.19 18.29
CA LEU A 798 -7.84 1.22 18.30
C LEU A 798 -7.17 1.21 16.92
N CYS A 799 -5.87 1.44 16.86
CA CYS A 799 -5.12 1.46 15.61
C CYS A 799 -4.01 0.41 15.63
N VAL A 800 -4.07 -0.53 14.68
CA VAL A 800 -3.13 -1.64 14.56
C VAL A 800 -2.40 -1.54 13.23
N CYS A 801 -1.08 -1.62 13.25
CA CYS A 801 -0.30 -1.82 12.03
C CYS A 801 0.10 -3.29 11.94
N VAL A 802 -0.18 -3.92 10.80
CA VAL A 802 0.15 -5.32 10.54
C VAL A 802 1.03 -5.43 9.30
N GLU A 803 2.06 -6.26 9.34
CA GLU A 803 2.82 -6.64 8.15
C GLU A 803 2.21 -7.88 7.53
N VAL A 804 2.00 -7.84 6.20
CA VAL A 804 1.46 -8.94 5.41
C VAL A 804 2.42 -9.29 4.29
N GLY A 805 2.54 -10.59 4.00
CA GLY A 805 3.33 -11.14 2.91
C GLY A 805 2.45 -11.61 1.76
N TRP A 806 2.85 -11.37 0.52
CA TRP A 806 2.16 -11.88 -0.67
C TRP A 806 3.11 -12.22 -1.80
N THR A 807 2.60 -13.00 -2.75
CA THR A 807 3.20 -13.18 -4.09
C THR A 807 2.25 -12.63 -5.15
N ARG A 808 2.82 -12.23 -6.29
CA ARG A 808 2.08 -11.75 -7.45
C ARG A 808 2.25 -12.76 -8.58
N ASP A 809 1.14 -13.33 -9.05
CA ASP A 809 1.14 -14.10 -10.29
C ASP A 809 1.18 -13.11 -11.46
N GLU A 810 2.28 -13.07 -12.19
CA GLU A 810 2.45 -12.15 -13.33
C GLU A 810 1.47 -12.45 -14.48
N MET A 811 1.07 -13.71 -14.66
CA MET A 811 0.16 -14.09 -15.76
C MET A 811 -1.28 -13.67 -15.50
N ASN A 812 -1.72 -13.79 -14.25
CA ASN A 812 -3.10 -13.50 -13.87
C ASN A 812 -3.28 -12.13 -13.18
N GLN A 813 -2.16 -11.46 -12.89
CA GLN A 813 -2.11 -10.24 -12.05
C GLN A 813 -2.83 -10.42 -10.71
N THR A 814 -2.91 -11.64 -10.19
CA THR A 814 -3.56 -11.95 -8.92
C THR A 814 -2.55 -11.87 -7.78
N CYS A 815 -3.01 -11.31 -6.67
CA CYS A 815 -2.28 -11.25 -5.41
C CYS A 815 -2.72 -12.41 -4.52
N SER A 816 -1.76 -13.19 -4.00
CA SER A 816 -2.03 -14.29 -3.06
C SER A 816 -1.24 -14.07 -1.78
N LEU A 817 -1.96 -13.98 -0.65
CA LEU A 817 -1.37 -13.84 0.68
C LEU A 817 -0.60 -15.11 1.04
N VAL A 818 0.53 -14.93 1.72
CA VAL A 818 1.44 -16.00 2.12
C VAL A 818 1.44 -16.11 3.65
N PRO A 819 1.23 -17.31 4.23
CA PRO A 819 1.29 -17.51 5.67
C PRO A 819 2.65 -17.10 6.25
N VAL A 820 2.66 -16.54 7.46
CA VAL A 820 3.88 -16.02 8.10
C VAL A 820 4.97 -17.09 8.22
N ARG A 821 4.58 -18.34 8.50
CA ARG A 821 5.49 -19.49 8.60
C ARG A 821 6.25 -19.79 7.30
N GLU A 822 5.73 -19.36 6.15
CA GLU A 822 6.31 -19.60 4.82
C GLU A 822 7.16 -18.43 4.32
N TRP A 823 7.16 -17.28 5.00
CA TRP A 823 7.82 -16.07 4.50
C TRP A 823 9.32 -16.28 4.17
N GLY A 824 10.03 -17.07 4.98
CA GLY A 824 11.44 -17.37 4.74
C GLY A 824 11.71 -18.35 3.58
N GLN A 825 10.68 -19.04 3.07
CA GLN A 825 10.79 -20.10 2.06
C GLN A 825 10.19 -19.68 0.71
N THR A 826 9.24 -18.74 0.71
CA THR A 826 8.54 -18.32 -0.50
C THR A 826 9.40 -17.42 -1.39
N ALA A 827 9.79 -17.94 -2.55
CA ALA A 827 10.49 -17.16 -3.57
C ALA A 827 9.61 -16.01 -4.09
N GLY A 828 10.19 -14.81 -4.21
CA GLY A 828 9.49 -13.62 -4.70
C GLY A 828 8.47 -13.04 -3.72
N LEU A 829 8.51 -13.42 -2.43
CA LEU A 829 7.70 -12.81 -1.38
C LEU A 829 7.91 -11.29 -1.35
N ARG A 830 6.80 -10.56 -1.27
CA ARG A 830 6.77 -9.12 -1.00
C ARG A 830 6.07 -8.89 0.33
N LYS A 831 6.57 -7.93 1.10
CA LYS A 831 5.98 -7.54 2.39
C LYS A 831 5.57 -6.07 2.39
N HIS A 832 4.51 -5.75 3.13
CA HIS A 832 4.03 -4.40 3.31
C HIS A 832 3.30 -4.27 4.64
N ILE A 833 3.49 -3.14 5.30
CA ILE A 833 2.79 -2.79 6.53
C ILE A 833 1.50 -2.04 6.14
N CYS A 834 0.38 -2.58 6.58
CA CYS A 834 -0.98 -2.05 6.42
C CYS A 834 -1.53 -1.60 7.77
N GLU A 835 -2.48 -0.65 7.76
CA GLU A 835 -3.12 -0.12 8.97
C GLU A 835 -4.59 -0.59 9.06
N ILE A 836 -4.98 -1.18 10.19
CA ILE A 836 -6.38 -1.46 10.52
C ILE A 836 -6.78 -0.52 11.65
N GLN A 837 -7.83 0.27 11.41
CA GLN A 837 -8.46 1.10 12.44
C GLN A 837 -9.74 0.42 12.89
N VAL A 838 -10.00 0.32 14.19
CA VAL A 838 -11.28 -0.15 14.72
C VAL A 838 -11.98 1.04 15.36
N GLY A 839 -13.20 1.31 14.89
CA GLY A 839 -14.12 2.33 15.38
C GLY A 839 -15.55 1.77 15.40
N GLU A 840 -16.55 2.56 15.81
CA GLU A 840 -17.90 2.05 16.11
C GLU A 840 -18.98 2.43 15.04
N GLU A 841 -20.02 1.61 14.79
CA GLU A 841 -21.04 1.61 13.72
C GLU A 841 -22.47 1.54 14.26
N LEU A 842 -23.36 2.17 13.49
CA LEU A 842 -24.82 2.19 13.48
C LEU A 842 -25.63 1.34 14.47
N GLY A 843 -26.58 2.02 15.12
CA GLY A 843 -27.79 1.38 15.62
C GLY A 843 -27.98 1.30 17.13
N THR A 844 -27.54 2.29 17.92
CA THR A 844 -28.29 2.78 19.11
C THR A 844 -27.58 3.99 19.76
N VAL A 845 -28.18 5.17 19.57
CA VAL A 845 -28.20 6.39 20.42
C VAL A 845 -26.88 7.09 20.83
N LEU A 846 -25.68 6.51 20.85
CA LEU A 846 -24.50 7.21 21.42
C LEU A 846 -23.23 7.32 20.53
N LEU A 847 -23.04 6.49 19.49
CA LEU A 847 -21.71 6.34 18.83
C LEU A 847 -21.66 6.51 17.30
N GLU A 848 -22.79 6.73 16.64
CA GLU A 848 -22.83 7.29 15.27
C GLU A 848 -22.39 8.75 15.26
N GLU A 849 -22.78 9.49 16.30
CA GLU A 849 -22.37 10.87 16.50
C GLU A 849 -20.85 10.97 16.49
N MET A 850 -20.12 10.06 17.14
CA MET A 850 -18.66 10.10 17.15
C MET A 850 -18.01 9.97 15.76
N HIS A 851 -18.49 9.05 14.91
CA HIS A 851 -17.96 8.89 13.55
C HIS A 851 -18.45 10.01 12.61
N ALA A 852 -19.70 10.46 12.75
CA ALA A 852 -20.25 11.58 11.99
C ALA A 852 -19.57 12.91 12.37
N ILE A 853 -19.39 13.16 13.67
CA ILE A 853 -18.57 14.23 14.24
C ILE A 853 -17.13 14.07 13.77
N LYS A 854 -16.56 12.85 13.71
CA LYS A 854 -15.22 12.63 13.14
C LYS A 854 -15.16 13.05 11.67
N LYS A 855 -16.17 12.73 10.85
CA LYS A 855 -16.24 13.15 9.44
C LYS A 855 -16.40 14.67 9.31
N LEU A 856 -17.25 15.28 10.12
CA LEU A 856 -17.50 16.72 10.16
C LEU A 856 -16.27 17.50 10.64
N LEU A 857 -15.64 17.03 11.72
CA LEU A 857 -14.48 17.64 12.38
C LEU A 857 -13.15 17.12 11.84
N HIS A 858 -13.14 16.27 10.80
CA HIS A 858 -11.89 15.69 10.30
C HIS A 858 -10.93 16.79 9.86
N LYS A 859 -11.46 17.85 9.25
CA LYS A 859 -10.69 18.99 8.77
C LYS A 859 -10.12 19.80 9.93
N GLU A 860 -10.93 20.09 10.93
CA GLU A 860 -10.59 20.80 12.17
C GLU A 860 -9.56 20.02 12.97
N TYR A 861 -9.74 18.70 13.09
CA TYR A 861 -8.76 17.79 13.68
C TYR A 861 -7.46 17.75 12.88
N VAL A 862 -7.53 17.60 11.55
CA VAL A 862 -6.32 17.61 10.72
C VAL A 862 -5.60 18.93 10.89
N ASN A 863 -6.32 20.05 11.00
CA ASN A 863 -5.74 21.36 11.30
C ASN A 863 -5.12 21.39 12.70
N PHE A 864 -5.83 20.94 13.74
CA PHE A 864 -5.30 20.85 15.11
C PHE A 864 -4.04 19.97 15.17
N ARG A 865 -4.11 18.76 14.64
CA ARG A 865 -2.99 17.81 14.58
C ARG A 865 -1.84 18.40 13.78
N ASN A 866 -2.12 19.06 12.66
CA ASN A 866 -1.08 19.76 11.90
C ASN A 866 -0.46 20.87 12.76
N THR A 867 -1.24 21.63 13.52
CA THR A 867 -0.76 22.68 14.45
C THR A 867 0.00 22.11 15.65
N LEU A 868 -0.29 20.88 16.10
CA LEU A 868 0.37 20.20 17.23
C LEU A 868 1.62 19.42 16.81
N CYS A 869 1.65 18.89 15.59
CA CYS A 869 2.86 18.36 14.94
C CYS A 869 3.78 19.50 14.41
N GLN A 870 3.21 20.69 14.19
CA GLN A 870 3.90 21.96 14.10
C GLN A 870 4.23 22.47 15.50
#